data_AF-A0A951KW25-F1
#
_entry.id   AF-A0A951KW25-F1
#
_cell.length_a   1.000
_cell.length_b   1.000
_cell.length_c   1.000
_cell.angle_alpha   90.00
_cell.angle_beta   90.00
_cell.angle_gamma   90.00
#
_symmetry.space_group_name_H-M   'P 1'
#
loop_
_entity.id
_entity.type
_entity.pdbx_description
1 polymer ?
#
loop_
_entity_poly.entity_id
_entity_poly.type
_entity_poly.pdbx_seq_one_letter_code
_entity_poly.pdbx_strand_id
1 'polypeptide(L)'
;MTSFRRIGTSALYSADSNAASGGWGFAITRTLPDGQELPAGPITLGDALANLTWQGSFIYVAAGAFPGSDGNPQPFLDKLTTFIQNASVSGQGAILFLPDGSGDELDPPTLETYVLLNRSSQKITLSGPGLKVGLTGVSGIQLQIDPNAQLSVPPEGDRIDLDLDTPVATLGGTFPPEVKAPPTNGAQLHVGGSSSGALTFSLIVVQSSLYKPTNWGFQFLIPSESGGARTFPNEPRGAGNGNSTPLDFVAAWLPFADRGPPNAVLGFTAQVNLVNPRNHIKDATRTVFMFDGTGTDTALPSFYRTNYGKQVTLTPVTDGSGEPAGLVINDGYVATPQQNGFRLAPAGDFVMAIPGAEPNGPYKLLCGLSGTETIDFLPEVEGKQHGTRLRFWANQPANIPQFPLKAASPTGPPIEANLHLFDDRFETSWVSVVPPSTVVPLPTDQQPLAHYAAAPKGAELFGEGTAAPEGLLGPKDPGVGVPATVVFPMLPFAGFTPQNGVQDASADQLEQVAREIVSPTRKAEIANSKEIVTASSAHMSLFATTAADGDGDALVSTTTPTGFITRYRESDGRWKQLLLAQVAGGSGVTRQMGFTGLDGELQSAFQTSDQFLVIVNNEHLGPIVPASSPQWFMPPAPPPPVTTPGFYNTINIGDWNFASNTGSANAYGDYHSVIIVKGVKGKLLDVDPVNGEALPTSLVRSPDKWTMRDVFASPDPPDTSELGAVSNWLVDYCLSAYRKRDDPYFQNFAKIIQDPNWTGVLILKATVEDVPTELAGILAGVKDPSAFYAHHVGIEIGQIDGKNVQQTDTTSMFGLIYYIDPEYDSSQEPHTVAPHDPNAPYDFTLLTLKALFENSAIKKFDSLAQMVLNRIFGSAVTEMVDLKSDDPQANLYNAVLLEGGVQRNGDAVVYSLASRWPNRYS
;
A
#
# COMPACT_ATOMS: atom_id res chain seq x y z
N MET A 1 -17.52 40.26 -23.48
CA MET A 1 -17.93 41.47 -22.77
C MET A 1 -19.00 41.12 -21.75
N THR A 2 -18.68 41.30 -20.46
CA THR A 2 -19.59 41.07 -19.34
C THR A 2 -20.61 42.21 -19.26
N SER A 3 -21.87 41.85 -19.07
CA SER A 3 -22.96 42.81 -18.88
C SER A 3 -23.88 42.39 -17.73
N PHE A 4 -24.49 43.36 -17.08
CA PHE A 4 -25.32 43.17 -15.89
C PHE A 4 -26.80 43.39 -16.24
N ARG A 5 -27.62 42.36 -16.01
CA ARG A 5 -29.08 42.41 -16.22
C ARG A 5 -29.80 42.63 -14.91
N ARG A 6 -30.85 43.46 -14.98
CA ARG A 6 -31.65 43.82 -13.82
C ARG A 6 -32.44 42.62 -13.31
N ILE A 7 -32.42 42.41 -12.00
CA ILE A 7 -33.23 41.39 -11.33
C ILE A 7 -34.59 42.02 -10.98
N GLY A 8 -35.64 41.62 -11.70
CA GLY A 8 -36.99 42.18 -11.55
C GLY A 8 -37.00 43.70 -11.70
N THR A 9 -37.63 44.39 -10.74
CA THR A 9 -37.64 45.87 -10.66
C THR A 9 -36.66 46.41 -9.63
N SER A 10 -35.76 45.57 -9.10
CA SER A 10 -34.85 45.96 -8.02
C SER A 10 -33.69 46.85 -8.49
N ALA A 11 -32.87 47.30 -7.54
CA ALA A 11 -31.61 47.99 -7.81
C ALA A 11 -30.40 47.04 -7.92
N LEU A 12 -30.64 45.72 -7.97
CA LEU A 12 -29.62 44.68 -8.14
C LEU A 12 -29.62 44.12 -9.56
N TYR A 13 -28.43 43.91 -10.10
CA TYR A 13 -28.19 43.39 -11.43
C TYR A 13 -27.23 42.19 -11.34
N SER A 14 -27.54 41.09 -12.00
CA SER A 14 -26.67 39.91 -12.11
C SER A 14 -25.87 39.95 -13.41
N ALA A 15 -24.61 39.54 -13.38
CA ALA A 15 -23.84 39.42 -14.60
C ALA A 15 -24.33 38.25 -15.46
N ASP A 16 -24.35 38.44 -16.78
CA ASP A 16 -24.71 37.42 -17.77
C ASP A 16 -23.71 36.25 -17.80
N SER A 17 -22.52 36.46 -17.24
CA SER A 17 -21.44 35.47 -17.12
C SER A 17 -21.51 34.61 -15.86
N ASN A 18 -22.54 34.78 -15.01
CA ASN A 18 -22.65 34.02 -13.77
C ASN A 18 -22.84 32.52 -14.04
N ALA A 19 -22.13 31.70 -13.27
CA ALA A 19 -22.32 30.27 -13.25
C ALA A 19 -23.56 29.90 -12.41
N ALA A 20 -23.87 28.60 -12.31
CA ALA A 20 -24.97 28.11 -11.47
C ALA A 20 -24.71 28.34 -9.95
N SER A 21 -23.44 28.43 -9.55
CA SER A 21 -22.97 28.69 -8.18
C SER A 21 -21.98 29.86 -8.24
N GLY A 22 -22.20 30.90 -7.43
CA GLY A 22 -21.40 32.11 -7.42
C GLY A 22 -21.57 33.03 -8.64
N GLY A 23 -20.93 34.18 -8.61
CA GLY A 23 -20.93 35.13 -9.72
C GLY A 23 -20.77 36.59 -9.30
N TRP A 24 -20.86 37.47 -10.30
CA TRP A 24 -20.80 38.91 -10.15
C TRP A 24 -22.17 39.56 -10.24
N GLY A 25 -22.29 40.72 -9.60
CA GLY A 25 -23.40 41.64 -9.80
C GLY A 25 -23.01 43.08 -9.59
N PHE A 26 -23.97 43.94 -9.88
CA PHE A 26 -23.87 45.38 -9.73
C PHE A 26 -25.10 45.87 -8.99
N ALA A 27 -24.92 46.72 -7.99
CA ALA A 27 -26.03 47.27 -7.19
C ALA A 27 -25.96 48.79 -7.09
N ILE A 28 -27.10 49.45 -7.23
CA ILE A 28 -27.23 50.90 -7.07
C ILE A 28 -27.91 51.19 -5.74
N THR A 29 -27.12 51.44 -4.69
CA THR A 29 -27.62 51.65 -3.32
C THR A 29 -27.83 53.12 -2.94
N ARG A 30 -27.34 54.06 -3.77
CA ARG A 30 -27.58 55.49 -3.58
C ARG A 30 -28.93 55.92 -4.12
N THR A 31 -29.47 57.00 -3.54
CA THR A 31 -30.59 57.73 -4.15
C THR A 31 -30.13 58.38 -5.46
N LEU A 32 -30.89 58.16 -6.54
CA LEU A 32 -30.63 58.78 -7.84
C LEU A 32 -31.10 60.25 -7.82
N PRO A 33 -30.48 61.15 -8.61
CA PRO A 33 -30.96 62.53 -8.76
C PRO A 33 -32.40 62.58 -9.29
N ASP A 34 -33.14 63.64 -8.98
CA ASP A 34 -34.53 63.82 -9.43
C ASP A 34 -34.67 63.65 -10.95
N GLY A 35 -35.62 62.81 -11.37
CA GLY A 35 -35.89 62.50 -12.79
C GLY A 35 -35.00 61.42 -13.41
N GLN A 36 -34.05 60.84 -12.67
CA GLN A 36 -33.27 59.68 -13.12
C GLN A 36 -33.90 58.37 -12.64
N GLU A 37 -34.07 57.41 -13.56
CA GLU A 37 -34.56 56.07 -13.25
C GLU A 37 -33.42 55.04 -13.20
N LEU A 38 -33.67 53.93 -12.50
CA LEU A 38 -32.77 52.77 -12.54
C LEU A 38 -32.68 52.22 -13.98
N PRO A 39 -31.48 51.97 -14.52
CA PRO A 39 -31.32 51.49 -15.88
C PRO A 39 -32.08 50.19 -16.13
N ALA A 40 -32.78 50.09 -17.26
CA ALA A 40 -33.49 48.86 -17.63
C ALA A 40 -32.53 47.70 -17.97
N GLY A 41 -31.27 48.02 -18.30
CA GLY A 41 -30.22 47.06 -18.65
C GLY A 41 -30.32 46.51 -20.09
N PRO A 42 -29.36 45.65 -20.51
CA PRO A 42 -28.14 45.27 -19.80
C PRO A 42 -27.11 46.41 -19.73
N ILE A 43 -26.36 46.48 -18.62
CA ILE A 43 -25.31 47.49 -18.39
C ILE A 43 -23.95 46.85 -18.68
N THR A 44 -23.10 47.43 -19.52
CA THR A 44 -21.75 46.90 -19.74
C THR A 44 -20.86 47.11 -18.52
N LEU A 45 -19.82 46.29 -18.35
CA LEU A 45 -18.84 46.46 -17.26
C LEU A 45 -18.20 47.86 -17.27
N GLY A 46 -17.85 48.37 -18.45
CA GLY A 46 -17.30 49.72 -18.62
C GLY A 46 -18.27 50.81 -18.18
N ASP A 47 -19.53 50.73 -18.59
CA ASP A 47 -20.57 51.69 -18.19
C ASP A 47 -20.84 51.62 -16.68
N ALA A 48 -20.94 50.42 -16.11
CA ALA A 48 -21.13 50.22 -14.67
C ALA A 48 -19.98 50.82 -13.85
N LEU A 49 -18.74 50.73 -14.35
CA LEU A 49 -17.57 51.28 -13.67
C LEU A 49 -17.53 52.81 -13.76
N ALA A 50 -17.75 53.37 -14.96
CA ALA A 50 -17.54 54.79 -15.24
C ALA A 50 -18.73 55.72 -14.93
N ASN A 51 -19.94 55.18 -14.70
CA ASN A 51 -21.13 56.01 -14.57
C ASN A 51 -21.17 56.82 -13.25
N LEU A 52 -21.06 58.15 -13.38
CA LEU A 52 -21.09 59.12 -12.27
C LEU A 52 -22.49 59.35 -11.67
N THR A 53 -23.55 58.90 -12.33
CA THR A 53 -24.93 59.03 -11.85
C THR A 53 -25.30 57.86 -10.92
N TRP A 54 -24.98 56.64 -11.34
CA TRP A 54 -25.32 55.43 -10.59
C TRP A 54 -24.37 55.19 -9.43
N GLN A 55 -23.07 55.41 -9.64
CA GLN A 55 -22.01 55.16 -8.65
C GLN A 55 -22.19 53.84 -7.89
N GLY A 56 -22.61 52.79 -8.61
CA GLY A 56 -22.99 51.53 -7.99
C GLY A 56 -21.79 50.73 -7.46
N SER A 57 -22.11 49.71 -6.67
CA SER A 57 -21.15 48.78 -6.11
C SER A 57 -21.12 47.48 -6.91
N PHE A 58 -19.92 46.90 -7.05
CA PHE A 58 -19.73 45.56 -7.61
C PHE A 58 -19.72 44.54 -6.48
N ILE A 59 -20.40 43.41 -6.68
CA ILE A 59 -20.51 42.33 -5.71
C ILE A 59 -20.05 41.04 -6.37
N TYR A 60 -19.02 40.42 -5.82
CA TYR A 60 -18.65 39.05 -6.11
C TYR A 60 -19.18 38.11 -5.03
N VAL A 61 -19.76 37.00 -5.45
CA VAL A 61 -20.20 35.89 -4.61
C VAL A 61 -19.43 34.65 -5.03
N ALA A 62 -18.70 34.03 -4.10
CA ALA A 62 -17.81 32.92 -4.43
C ALA A 62 -18.53 31.60 -4.64
N ALA A 63 -19.59 31.33 -3.87
CA ALA A 63 -20.38 30.11 -3.97
C ALA A 63 -21.87 30.32 -3.62
N GLY A 64 -22.69 29.36 -4.00
CA GLY A 64 -24.13 29.36 -3.71
C GLY A 64 -24.93 30.21 -4.69
N ALA A 65 -26.24 30.31 -4.44
CA ALA A 65 -27.15 31.04 -5.31
C ALA A 65 -26.87 32.55 -5.23
N PHE A 66 -26.74 33.21 -6.40
CA PHE A 66 -26.57 34.66 -6.43
C PHE A 66 -27.80 35.35 -5.79
N PRO A 67 -27.62 36.45 -5.02
CA PRO A 67 -28.72 37.12 -4.35
C PRO A 67 -29.85 37.53 -5.31
N GLY A 68 -31.10 37.23 -4.94
CA GLY A 68 -32.28 37.52 -5.74
C GLY A 68 -32.60 36.52 -6.86
N SER A 69 -31.85 35.42 -6.95
CA SER A 69 -32.15 34.29 -7.85
C SER A 69 -33.51 33.62 -7.56
N ASP A 70 -34.02 33.75 -6.33
CA ASP A 70 -35.37 33.36 -5.90
C ASP A 70 -36.47 34.38 -6.30
N GLY A 71 -36.09 35.48 -6.95
CA GLY A 71 -36.98 36.58 -7.32
C GLY A 71 -37.15 37.65 -6.25
N ASN A 72 -36.49 37.56 -5.09
CA ASN A 72 -36.60 38.53 -4.00
C ASN A 72 -35.24 39.09 -3.55
N PRO A 73 -34.63 40.03 -4.30
CA PRO A 73 -33.34 40.63 -3.97
C PRO A 73 -33.38 41.63 -2.79
N GLN A 74 -34.57 41.99 -2.27
CA GLN A 74 -34.71 43.10 -1.33
C GLN A 74 -33.98 42.90 0.01
N PRO A 75 -34.05 41.72 0.68
CA PRO A 75 -33.36 41.51 1.95
C PRO A 75 -31.84 41.70 1.85
N PHE A 76 -31.25 41.24 0.74
CA PHE A 76 -29.83 41.43 0.46
C PHE A 76 -29.51 42.91 0.19
N LEU A 77 -30.34 43.59 -0.61
CA LEU A 77 -30.18 45.01 -0.90
C LEU A 77 -30.28 45.88 0.35
N ASP A 78 -31.14 45.55 1.30
CA ASP A 78 -31.27 46.26 2.58
C ASP A 78 -29.97 46.15 3.39
N LYS A 79 -29.45 44.92 3.56
CA LYS A 79 -28.15 44.67 4.23
C LYS A 79 -27.01 45.42 3.53
N LEU A 80 -26.93 45.33 2.21
CA LEU A 80 -25.90 46.01 1.41
C LEU A 80 -25.99 47.54 1.55
N THR A 81 -27.20 48.09 1.53
CA THR A 81 -27.41 49.54 1.70
C THR A 81 -26.97 50.00 3.09
N THR A 82 -27.33 49.24 4.12
CA THR A 82 -26.88 49.50 5.50
C THR A 82 -25.35 49.42 5.62
N PHE A 83 -24.71 48.41 5.02
CA PHE A 83 -23.25 48.28 5.00
C PHE A 83 -22.59 49.52 4.39
N ILE A 84 -23.02 49.92 3.19
CA ILE A 84 -22.46 51.09 2.47
C ILE A 84 -22.66 52.39 3.28
N GLN A 85 -23.81 52.57 3.95
CA GLN A 85 -24.08 53.74 4.78
C GLN A 85 -23.23 53.77 6.06
N ASN A 86 -23.06 52.63 6.72
CA ASN A 86 -22.33 52.52 8.00
C ASN A 86 -20.81 52.64 7.84
N ALA A 87 -20.24 52.12 6.74
CA ALA A 87 -18.80 52.10 6.54
C ALA A 87 -18.16 53.47 6.21
N SER A 88 -18.89 54.60 6.38
CA SER A 88 -18.42 55.96 6.01
C SER A 88 -17.95 56.08 4.55
N VAL A 89 -18.48 55.21 3.69
CA VAL A 89 -18.18 55.16 2.26
C VAL A 89 -18.81 56.40 1.66
N SER A 90 -17.99 57.31 1.12
CA SER A 90 -18.51 58.37 0.24
C SER A 90 -19.38 57.67 -0.80
N GLY A 91 -20.60 58.15 -1.09
CA GLY A 91 -21.62 57.45 -1.90
C GLY A 91 -21.27 57.14 -3.36
N GLN A 92 -19.97 57.00 -3.66
CA GLN A 92 -19.31 56.70 -4.90
C GLN A 92 -19.10 55.20 -5.14
N GLY A 93 -19.59 54.30 -4.27
CA GLY A 93 -19.63 52.84 -4.48
C GLY A 93 -18.42 52.04 -3.96
N ALA A 94 -18.49 50.71 -4.02
CA ALA A 94 -17.44 49.80 -3.56
C ALA A 94 -17.34 48.53 -4.43
N ILE A 95 -16.26 47.77 -4.30
CA ILE A 95 -16.15 46.38 -4.77
C ILE A 95 -16.13 45.50 -3.53
N LEU A 96 -17.08 44.57 -3.44
CA LEU A 96 -17.24 43.65 -2.31
C LEU A 96 -17.04 42.21 -2.78
N PHE A 97 -16.37 41.41 -1.95
CA PHE A 97 -16.17 39.98 -2.17
C PHE A 97 -16.81 39.25 -1.01
N LEU A 98 -17.75 38.36 -1.30
CA LEU A 98 -18.52 37.60 -0.32
C LEU A 98 -18.33 36.10 -0.59
N PRO A 99 -18.22 35.25 0.44
CA PRO A 99 -18.13 33.81 0.26
C PRO A 99 -19.45 33.21 -0.26
N ASP A 100 -20.59 33.78 0.12
CA ASP A 100 -21.92 33.38 -0.36
C ASP A 100 -22.90 34.54 -0.58
N GLY A 101 -24.07 34.20 -1.14
CA GLY A 101 -25.14 35.14 -1.49
C GLY A 101 -26.14 35.48 -0.37
N SER A 102 -25.97 34.99 0.86
CA SER A 102 -26.89 35.27 1.97
C SER A 102 -26.82 36.72 2.47
N GLY A 103 -25.65 37.35 2.28
CA GLY A 103 -25.32 38.66 2.81
C GLY A 103 -25.14 38.70 4.32
N ASP A 104 -25.00 37.55 5.02
CA ASP A 104 -24.81 37.52 6.47
C ASP A 104 -23.47 38.15 6.92
N GLU A 105 -22.47 38.19 6.04
CA GLU A 105 -21.18 38.83 6.31
C GLU A 105 -21.13 40.34 6.01
N LEU A 106 -22.23 40.95 5.56
CA LEU A 106 -22.29 42.38 5.26
C LEU A 106 -22.38 43.25 6.53
N ASP A 107 -21.33 43.20 7.37
CA ASP A 107 -21.21 43.99 8.59
C ASP A 107 -19.82 44.70 8.64
N PRO A 108 -19.74 46.04 8.70
CA PRO A 108 -18.49 46.81 8.66
C PRO A 108 -17.41 46.54 9.72
N PRO A 109 -17.67 45.90 10.89
CA PRO A 109 -16.61 45.45 11.78
C PRO A 109 -15.93 44.15 11.32
N THR A 110 -16.60 43.34 10.48
CA THR A 110 -16.19 41.95 10.22
C THR A 110 -15.79 41.69 8.77
N LEU A 111 -16.31 42.45 7.80
CA LEU A 111 -15.94 42.26 6.40
C LEU A 111 -14.58 42.90 6.09
N GLU A 112 -13.55 42.08 5.84
CA GLU A 112 -12.20 42.56 5.47
C GLU A 112 -11.97 42.59 3.94
N THR A 113 -12.86 41.98 3.17
CA THR A 113 -12.71 41.75 1.72
C THR A 113 -13.51 42.74 0.88
N TYR A 114 -13.31 44.04 1.11
CA TYR A 114 -13.92 45.10 0.31
C TYR A 114 -12.95 46.25 0.03
N VAL A 115 -13.22 47.00 -1.04
CA VAL A 115 -12.49 48.24 -1.35
C VAL A 115 -13.43 49.32 -1.87
N LEU A 116 -13.15 50.57 -1.50
CA LEU A 116 -13.98 51.71 -1.88
C LEU A 116 -13.56 52.27 -3.22
N LEU A 117 -14.52 52.78 -3.99
CA LEU A 117 -14.28 53.42 -5.27
C LEU A 117 -14.32 54.94 -5.12
N ASN A 118 -13.37 55.61 -5.77
CA ASN A 118 -13.40 57.04 -6.01
C ASN A 118 -13.61 57.31 -7.49
N ARG A 119 -14.73 57.96 -7.84
CA ARG A 119 -15.15 58.22 -9.22
C ARG A 119 -15.19 59.71 -9.50
N SER A 120 -14.34 60.15 -10.42
CA SER A 120 -14.33 61.52 -10.95
C SER A 120 -14.51 61.52 -12.47
N SER A 121 -14.73 62.69 -13.06
CA SER A 121 -14.84 62.83 -14.52
C SER A 121 -13.54 62.55 -15.28
N GLN A 122 -12.41 62.43 -14.59
CA GLN A 122 -11.08 62.22 -15.21
C GLN A 122 -10.47 60.86 -14.87
N LYS A 123 -10.72 60.33 -13.67
CA LYS A 123 -10.08 59.12 -13.16
C LYS A 123 -11.02 58.35 -12.23
N ILE A 124 -10.92 57.03 -12.29
CA ILE A 124 -11.54 56.10 -11.35
C ILE A 124 -10.40 55.42 -10.59
N THR A 125 -10.39 55.53 -9.27
CA THR A 125 -9.37 54.91 -8.44
C THR A 125 -10.00 54.10 -7.32
N LEU A 126 -9.19 53.25 -6.71
CA LEU A 126 -9.49 52.76 -5.36
C LEU A 126 -9.44 53.96 -4.38
N SER A 127 -9.94 53.75 -3.17
CA SER A 127 -9.88 54.72 -2.08
C SER A 127 -10.00 54.02 -0.72
N GLY A 128 -9.76 54.77 0.36
CA GLY A 128 -9.76 54.24 1.72
C GLY A 128 -8.40 53.67 2.14
N PRO A 129 -8.34 52.78 3.17
CA PRO A 129 -7.08 52.28 3.73
C PRO A 129 -6.33 51.25 2.86
N GLY A 130 -6.82 50.97 1.65
CA GLY A 130 -6.36 49.87 0.79
C GLY A 130 -7.03 48.55 1.16
N LEU A 131 -6.86 47.53 0.31
CA LEU A 131 -7.35 46.18 0.58
C LEU A 131 -6.18 45.36 1.15
N LYS A 132 -6.38 44.78 2.33
CA LYS A 132 -5.38 43.94 3.00
C LYS A 132 -6.03 42.62 3.39
N VAL A 133 -5.60 41.52 2.76
CA VAL A 133 -6.20 40.19 2.97
C VAL A 133 -5.14 39.23 3.47
N GLY A 134 -5.38 38.64 4.65
CA GLY A 134 -4.57 37.54 5.14
C GLY A 134 -4.75 36.32 4.25
N LEU A 135 -3.66 35.80 3.70
CA LEU A 135 -3.71 34.61 2.83
C LEU A 135 -3.59 33.30 3.63
N THR A 136 -3.24 33.39 4.91
CA THR A 136 -2.97 32.25 5.81
C THR A 136 -3.91 32.29 7.02
N GLY A 137 -4.28 31.13 7.58
CA GLY A 137 -5.12 31.05 8.79
C GLY A 137 -4.44 31.53 10.09
N VAL A 138 -3.15 31.82 10.02
CA VAL A 138 -2.32 32.40 11.08
C VAL A 138 -1.63 33.68 10.57
N SER A 139 -0.99 34.46 11.44
CA SER A 139 -0.15 35.59 11.02
C SER A 139 0.99 35.11 10.11
N GLY A 140 0.85 35.34 8.81
CA GLY A 140 1.76 34.81 7.79
C GLY A 140 1.90 35.75 6.61
N ILE A 141 1.32 35.36 5.46
CA ILE A 141 1.37 36.13 4.22
C ILE A 141 0.09 36.98 4.12
N GLN A 142 0.25 38.25 3.74
CA GLN A 142 -0.85 39.17 3.49
C GLN A 142 -0.73 39.75 2.08
N LEU A 143 -1.82 39.73 1.32
CA LEU A 143 -1.94 40.50 0.08
C LEU A 143 -2.30 41.95 0.42
N GLN A 144 -1.60 42.90 -0.17
CA GLN A 144 -1.89 44.33 -0.04
C GLN A 144 -2.10 44.95 -1.43
N ILE A 145 -3.25 45.56 -1.64
CA ILE A 145 -3.58 46.30 -2.86
C ILE A 145 -3.53 47.80 -2.57
N ASP A 146 -2.79 48.53 -3.40
CA ASP A 146 -2.60 49.97 -3.22
C ASP A 146 -3.94 50.72 -3.38
N PRO A 147 -4.33 51.56 -2.40
CA PRO A 147 -5.58 52.31 -2.46
C PRO A 147 -5.63 53.38 -3.56
N ASN A 148 -4.53 53.66 -4.27
CA ASN A 148 -4.47 54.68 -5.31
C ASN A 148 -4.46 54.10 -6.73
N ALA A 149 -4.58 52.77 -6.87
CA ALA A 149 -4.61 52.11 -8.16
C ALA A 149 -5.73 52.70 -9.04
N GLN A 150 -5.40 52.98 -10.30
CA GLN A 150 -6.35 53.43 -11.30
C GLN A 150 -7.08 52.23 -11.89
N LEU A 151 -8.41 52.30 -12.00
CA LEU A 151 -9.21 51.25 -12.60
C LEU A 151 -9.54 51.59 -14.05
N SER A 152 -9.43 50.62 -14.93
CA SER A 152 -9.92 50.70 -16.30
C SER A 152 -10.54 49.36 -16.73
N VAL A 153 -11.36 49.38 -17.77
CA VAL A 153 -11.95 48.17 -18.36
C VAL A 153 -11.41 48.07 -19.78
N PRO A 154 -10.70 46.98 -20.13
CA PRO A 154 -10.17 46.81 -21.47
C PRO A 154 -11.31 46.50 -22.46
N PRO A 155 -11.07 46.60 -23.79
CA PRO A 155 -12.11 46.45 -24.81
C PRO A 155 -12.87 45.12 -24.77
N GLU A 156 -12.24 44.05 -24.28
CA GLU A 156 -12.85 42.72 -24.12
C GLU A 156 -13.97 42.73 -23.07
N GLY A 157 -13.83 43.61 -22.06
CA GLY A 157 -14.81 43.89 -21.01
C GLY A 157 -15.13 42.71 -20.10
N ASP A 158 -14.15 41.84 -19.84
CA ASP A 158 -14.25 40.66 -18.98
C ASP A 158 -13.45 40.80 -17.67
N ARG A 159 -12.67 41.87 -17.52
CA ARG A 159 -11.87 42.19 -16.34
C ARG A 159 -11.82 43.69 -16.07
N ILE A 160 -11.30 44.05 -14.90
CA ILE A 160 -10.93 45.41 -14.51
C ILE A 160 -9.41 45.42 -14.34
N ASP A 161 -8.71 46.25 -15.10
CA ASP A 161 -7.27 46.45 -14.99
C ASP A 161 -7.00 47.52 -13.91
N LEU A 162 -6.04 47.24 -13.02
CA LEU A 162 -5.59 48.12 -11.95
C LEU A 162 -4.14 48.55 -12.24
N ASP A 163 -3.91 49.85 -12.40
CA ASP A 163 -2.61 50.40 -12.80
C ASP A 163 -2.08 51.46 -11.84
N LEU A 164 -0.75 51.45 -11.65
CA LEU A 164 0.00 52.43 -10.86
C LEU A 164 1.49 52.43 -11.28
N ASP A 165 2.21 53.52 -11.02
CA ASP A 165 3.65 53.64 -11.28
C ASP A 165 4.51 52.76 -10.34
N THR A 166 3.91 52.27 -9.26
CA THR A 166 4.48 51.28 -8.33
C THR A 166 3.61 50.02 -8.35
N PRO A 167 4.15 48.85 -7.95
CA PRO A 167 3.36 47.62 -7.91
C PRO A 167 2.04 47.78 -7.17
N VAL A 168 0.92 47.53 -7.86
CA VAL A 168 -0.43 47.64 -7.32
C VAL A 168 -0.69 46.58 -6.26
N ALA A 169 -0.20 45.36 -6.50
CA ALA A 169 -0.33 44.23 -5.59
C ALA A 169 1.04 43.85 -5.01
N THR A 170 1.12 43.77 -3.68
CA THR A 170 2.34 43.38 -2.97
C THR A 170 2.05 42.33 -1.90
N LEU A 171 3.05 41.51 -1.59
CA LEU A 171 2.99 40.53 -0.50
C LEU A 171 3.70 41.08 0.74
N GLY A 172 3.01 41.08 1.87
CA GLY A 172 3.52 41.50 3.17
C GLY A 172 3.14 40.52 4.29
N GLY A 173 3.16 40.99 5.54
CA GLY A 173 2.83 40.17 6.72
C GLY A 173 4.07 39.80 7.56
N THR A 174 3.93 38.78 8.39
CA THR A 174 5.00 38.32 9.32
C THR A 174 6.02 37.43 8.62
N PHE A 175 5.57 36.63 7.64
CA PHE A 175 6.42 35.68 6.91
C PHE A 175 6.24 35.78 5.37
N PRO A 176 6.31 36.99 4.77
CA PRO A 176 6.22 37.12 3.32
C PRO A 176 7.45 36.50 2.63
N PRO A 177 7.28 35.94 1.42
CA PRO A 177 8.43 35.67 0.57
C PRO A 177 9.13 36.99 0.19
N GLU A 178 10.44 36.92 -0.04
CA GLU A 178 11.19 38.07 -0.54
C GLU A 178 10.89 38.26 -2.03
N VAL A 179 10.33 39.41 -2.39
CA VAL A 179 9.96 39.76 -3.76
C VAL A 179 10.93 40.80 -4.35
N LYS A 180 11.23 40.67 -5.64
CA LYS A 180 11.90 41.71 -6.44
C LYS A 180 10.87 42.54 -7.22
N ALA A 181 11.34 43.58 -7.90
CA ALA A 181 10.47 44.38 -8.77
C ALA A 181 9.80 43.46 -9.81
N PRO A 182 8.47 43.46 -9.92
CA PRO A 182 7.76 42.61 -10.86
C PRO A 182 7.99 43.10 -12.30
N PRO A 183 7.75 42.26 -13.32
CA PRO A 183 7.82 42.66 -14.73
C PRO A 183 6.82 43.76 -15.08
N THR A 184 5.68 43.77 -14.40
CA THR A 184 4.61 44.76 -14.56
C THR A 184 4.11 45.19 -13.18
N ASN A 185 3.77 46.47 -13.04
CA ASN A 185 3.20 47.00 -11.80
C ASN A 185 1.68 46.79 -11.68
N GLY A 186 1.00 46.46 -12.77
CA GLY A 186 -0.45 46.31 -12.80
C GLY A 186 -0.95 45.00 -12.19
N ALA A 187 -2.24 44.99 -11.86
CA ALA A 187 -3.01 43.80 -11.46
C ALA A 187 -4.33 43.76 -12.22
N GLN A 188 -4.97 42.59 -12.31
CA GLN A 188 -6.22 42.41 -13.06
C GLN A 188 -7.24 41.70 -12.19
N LEU A 189 -8.44 42.28 -12.07
CA LEU A 189 -9.57 41.67 -11.39
C LEU A 189 -10.53 41.07 -12.42
N HIS A 190 -10.67 39.76 -12.43
CA HIS A 190 -11.49 39.05 -13.42
C HIS A 190 -12.96 39.03 -13.03
N VAL A 191 -13.83 39.42 -13.96
CA VAL A 191 -15.30 39.49 -13.80
C VAL A 191 -16.01 38.35 -14.57
N GLY A 192 -15.25 37.53 -15.28
CA GLY A 192 -15.73 36.37 -16.03
C GLY A 192 -14.64 35.33 -16.26
N GLY A 193 -14.99 34.23 -16.93
CA GLY A 193 -14.06 33.13 -17.21
C GLY A 193 -13.70 32.28 -15.99
N SER A 194 -12.73 31.39 -16.15
CA SER A 194 -12.25 30.46 -15.11
C SER A 194 -11.54 31.14 -13.93
N SER A 195 -11.14 32.41 -14.10
CA SER A 195 -10.49 33.21 -13.07
C SER A 195 -11.44 34.20 -12.38
N SER A 196 -12.74 34.15 -12.69
CA SER A 196 -13.74 35.09 -12.15
C SER A 196 -13.67 35.21 -10.62
N GLY A 197 -13.62 36.43 -10.12
CA GLY A 197 -13.50 36.73 -8.69
C GLY A 197 -12.08 36.78 -8.14
N ALA A 198 -11.08 36.36 -8.93
CA ALA A 198 -9.67 36.43 -8.53
C ALA A 198 -8.98 37.67 -9.08
N LEU A 199 -7.99 38.13 -8.31
CA LEU A 199 -7.01 39.12 -8.74
C LEU A 199 -5.77 38.40 -9.28
N THR A 200 -5.30 38.76 -10.47
CA THR A 200 -4.06 38.25 -11.06
C THR A 200 -2.99 39.32 -11.21
N PHE A 201 -1.74 39.01 -10.87
CA PHE A 201 -0.59 39.92 -10.98
C PHE A 201 0.72 39.14 -11.03
N SER A 202 1.78 39.77 -11.57
CA SER A 202 3.09 39.15 -11.69
C SER A 202 3.95 39.34 -10.44
N LEU A 203 4.73 38.32 -10.10
CA LEU A 203 5.67 38.30 -8.99
C LEU A 203 7.02 37.78 -9.45
N ILE A 204 8.10 38.33 -8.90
CA ILE A 204 9.44 37.72 -8.95
C ILE A 204 9.85 37.44 -7.52
N VAL A 205 9.99 36.17 -7.15
CA VAL A 205 10.28 35.74 -5.78
C VAL A 205 11.70 35.21 -5.71
N VAL A 206 12.45 35.59 -4.67
CA VAL A 206 13.75 34.98 -4.36
C VAL A 206 13.52 33.56 -3.85
N GLN A 207 14.02 32.55 -4.56
CA GLN A 207 13.76 31.14 -4.31
C GLN A 207 14.08 30.71 -2.87
N SER A 208 15.17 31.21 -2.30
CA SER A 208 15.58 30.86 -0.93
C SER A 208 14.56 31.31 0.13
N SER A 209 13.75 32.32 -0.16
CA SER A 209 12.66 32.80 0.70
C SER A 209 11.44 31.87 0.69
N LEU A 210 11.31 30.99 -0.32
CA LEU A 210 10.26 29.97 -0.35
C LEU A 210 10.56 28.82 0.64
N TYR A 211 11.84 28.59 0.92
CA TYR A 211 12.27 27.50 1.80
C TYR A 211 12.01 27.78 3.29
N LYS A 212 12.37 28.96 3.80
CA LYS A 212 12.32 29.27 5.25
C LYS A 212 11.12 30.12 5.67
N PRO A 213 10.88 31.32 5.09
CA PRO A 213 9.68 32.11 5.41
C PRO A 213 8.36 31.41 5.09
N THR A 214 8.26 30.65 4.00
CA THR A 214 6.96 30.13 3.54
C THR A 214 6.81 28.61 3.62
N ASN A 215 7.83 27.89 4.12
CA ASN A 215 7.82 26.44 4.28
C ASN A 215 7.30 25.67 3.05
N TRP A 216 7.79 25.99 1.85
CA TRP A 216 7.29 25.35 0.64
C TRP A 216 7.48 23.82 0.68
N GLY A 217 6.46 23.06 0.30
CA GLY A 217 6.47 21.60 0.37
C GLY A 217 5.35 21.02 1.23
N PHE A 218 5.67 19.94 1.93
CA PHE A 218 4.71 19.01 2.49
C PHE A 218 4.76 19.04 4.01
N GLN A 219 3.63 18.75 4.65
CA GLN A 219 3.55 18.61 6.11
C GLN A 219 2.64 17.45 6.47
N PHE A 220 3.02 16.65 7.46
CA PHE A 220 2.13 15.74 8.17
C PHE A 220 2.05 16.07 9.64
N LEU A 221 0.91 15.81 10.24
CA LEU A 221 0.72 15.94 11.68
C LEU A 221 0.64 14.57 12.34
N ILE A 222 1.45 14.40 13.36
CA ILE A 222 1.60 13.17 14.13
C ILE A 222 1.13 13.46 15.56
N PRO A 223 0.17 12.71 16.12
CA PRO A 223 -0.21 12.80 17.52
C PRO A 223 1.02 12.68 18.44
N SER A 224 1.12 13.56 19.44
CA SER A 224 2.21 13.47 20.43
C SER A 224 1.87 12.50 21.56
N GLU A 225 2.88 11.82 22.11
CA GLU A 225 2.70 10.92 23.25
C GLU A 225 2.29 11.64 24.55
N SER A 226 2.55 12.94 24.64
CA SER A 226 2.30 13.77 25.82
C SER A 226 0.93 14.48 25.80
N GLY A 227 0.33 14.61 24.61
CA GLY A 227 -1.04 15.11 24.41
C GLY A 227 -2.07 13.98 24.51
N GLY A 228 -2.14 13.29 25.65
CA GLY A 228 -3.00 12.11 25.79
C GLY A 228 -4.44 12.40 25.37
N ALA A 229 -4.93 11.75 24.30
CA ALA A 229 -6.32 11.64 23.83
C ALA A 229 -7.31 12.74 24.30
N ARG A 230 -6.94 14.01 24.21
CA ARG A 230 -7.88 15.11 24.47
C ARG A 230 -8.63 15.41 23.20
N THR A 231 -9.94 15.54 23.32
CA THR A 231 -10.82 16.10 22.29
C THR A 231 -10.19 17.38 21.73
N PHE A 232 -10.01 17.36 20.41
CA PHE A 232 -9.59 18.48 19.59
C PHE A 232 -10.38 19.75 19.97
N PRO A 233 -9.74 20.87 20.30
CA PRO A 233 -10.40 22.16 20.12
C PRO A 233 -10.55 22.39 18.61
N ASN A 234 -11.75 22.73 18.14
CA ASN A 234 -12.09 23.00 16.74
C ASN A 234 -11.41 24.24 16.14
N GLU A 235 -10.30 24.74 16.73
CA GLU A 235 -9.66 25.99 16.33
C GLU A 235 -8.13 25.85 16.33
N PRO A 236 -7.44 26.43 15.31
CA PRO A 236 -5.99 26.61 15.35
C PRO A 236 -5.59 27.33 16.63
N ARG A 237 -4.77 26.70 17.49
CA ARG A 237 -4.26 27.38 18.68
C ARG A 237 -3.28 28.46 18.22
N GLY A 238 -3.51 29.70 18.66
CA GLY A 238 -2.54 30.78 18.53
C GLY A 238 -1.17 30.37 19.08
N ALA A 239 -0.11 31.01 18.57
CA ALA A 239 1.30 30.71 18.82
C ALA A 239 1.57 30.15 20.23
N GLY A 240 2.06 28.91 20.29
CA GLY A 240 2.42 28.27 21.55
C GLY A 240 3.55 29.06 22.22
N ASN A 241 3.24 29.72 23.32
CA ASN A 241 4.21 30.50 24.08
C ASN A 241 5.25 29.56 24.75
N GLY A 242 6.34 29.25 24.03
CA GLY A 242 7.57 28.65 24.56
C GLY A 242 8.09 27.43 23.78
N ASN A 243 9.40 27.39 23.52
CA ASN A 243 10.12 26.35 22.76
C ASN A 243 10.12 24.94 23.41
N SER A 244 9.44 24.74 24.54
CA SER A 244 9.46 23.50 25.32
C SER A 244 8.09 23.01 25.75
N THR A 245 7.01 23.68 25.32
CA THR A 245 5.64 23.24 25.65
C THR A 245 5.24 22.11 24.70
N PRO A 246 4.89 20.92 25.19
CA PRO A 246 4.40 19.84 24.35
C PRO A 246 3.11 20.25 23.61
N LEU A 247 3.05 19.94 22.33
CA LEU A 247 1.88 20.15 21.49
C LEU A 247 1.07 18.86 21.38
N ASP A 248 -0.25 18.96 21.16
CA ASP A 248 -1.09 17.77 20.94
C ASP A 248 -0.71 17.01 19.65
N PHE A 249 -0.12 17.72 18.68
CA PHE A 249 0.44 17.18 17.45
C PHE A 249 1.84 17.75 17.22
N VAL A 250 2.76 16.90 16.76
CA VAL A 250 4.05 17.30 16.20
C VAL A 250 3.96 17.28 14.68
N ALA A 251 4.63 18.24 14.04
CA ALA A 251 4.59 18.36 12.60
C ALA A 251 5.89 17.88 11.96
N ALA A 252 5.77 17.15 10.85
CA ALA A 252 6.88 16.73 10.01
C ALA A 252 6.85 17.53 8.71
N TRP A 253 7.73 18.52 8.58
CA TRP A 253 7.87 19.31 7.36
C TRP A 253 8.91 18.69 6.42
N LEU A 254 8.53 18.52 5.15
CA LEU A 254 9.40 18.05 4.08
C LEU A 254 9.45 19.10 2.96
N PRO A 255 10.60 19.75 2.72
CA PRO A 255 10.71 20.80 1.71
C PRO A 255 10.51 20.23 0.30
N PHE A 256 9.87 21.01 -0.57
CA PHE A 256 9.64 20.62 -1.97
C PHE A 256 10.95 20.53 -2.76
N ALA A 257 11.77 21.58 -2.67
CA ALA A 257 13.08 21.65 -3.28
C ALA A 257 14.06 22.47 -2.43
N ASP A 258 15.34 22.40 -2.77
CA ASP A 258 16.40 23.15 -2.10
C ASP A 258 16.29 24.65 -2.40
N ARG A 259 17.00 25.46 -1.62
CA ARG A 259 17.00 26.93 -1.65
C ARG A 259 17.49 27.52 -2.97
N GLY A 260 18.06 26.69 -3.84
CA GLY A 260 18.70 27.09 -5.08
C GLY A 260 20.00 27.87 -4.85
N PRO A 261 20.63 28.32 -5.95
CA PRO A 261 21.78 29.20 -5.89
C PRO A 261 21.46 30.53 -5.15
N PRO A 262 22.46 31.20 -4.55
CA PRO A 262 22.29 32.53 -4.00
C PRO A 262 21.72 33.49 -5.06
N ASN A 263 20.67 34.24 -4.69
CA ASN A 263 19.94 35.18 -5.56
C ASN A 263 19.14 34.54 -6.71
N ALA A 264 18.93 33.22 -6.70
CA ALA A 264 18.01 32.60 -7.65
C ALA A 264 16.60 33.19 -7.48
N VAL A 265 15.98 33.58 -8.59
CA VAL A 265 14.63 34.11 -8.63
C VAL A 265 13.73 33.28 -9.53
N LEU A 266 12.46 33.20 -9.14
CA LEU A 266 11.40 32.48 -9.82
C LEU A 266 10.25 33.46 -10.13
N GLY A 267 9.80 33.47 -11.37
CA GLY A 267 8.63 34.24 -11.79
C GLY A 267 7.33 33.49 -11.54
N PHE A 268 6.32 34.23 -11.11
CA PHE A 268 4.98 33.71 -10.88
C PHE A 268 3.91 34.65 -11.44
N THR A 269 2.84 34.05 -11.96
CA THR A 269 1.53 34.70 -12.05
C THR A 269 0.72 34.31 -10.81
N ALA A 270 0.57 35.25 -9.88
CA ALA A 270 -0.30 35.07 -8.72
C ALA A 270 -1.75 35.17 -9.18
N GLN A 271 -2.60 34.25 -8.73
CA GLN A 271 -4.05 34.32 -8.80
C GLN A 271 -4.58 34.23 -7.37
N VAL A 272 -5.26 35.25 -6.88
CA VAL A 272 -5.73 35.32 -5.50
C VAL A 272 -7.23 35.58 -5.48
N ASN A 273 -7.99 34.64 -4.93
CA ASN A 273 -9.40 34.86 -4.59
C ASN A 273 -9.49 35.33 -3.13
N LEU A 274 -9.98 36.55 -2.94
CA LEU A 274 -9.90 37.26 -1.67
C LEU A 274 -10.75 36.61 -0.55
N VAL A 275 -11.82 35.90 -0.92
CA VAL A 275 -12.67 35.15 0.01
C VAL A 275 -12.38 33.65 -0.01
N ASN A 276 -11.50 33.20 -0.89
CA ASN A 276 -11.00 31.82 -0.93
C ASN A 276 -9.46 31.76 -0.87
N PRO A 277 -8.80 32.42 0.10
CA PRO A 277 -7.33 32.49 0.16
C PRO A 277 -6.66 31.13 0.38
N ARG A 278 -7.40 30.18 0.97
CA ARG A 278 -6.93 28.85 1.38
C ARG A 278 -7.60 27.71 0.61
N ASN A 279 -8.36 28.02 -0.43
CA ASN A 279 -9.02 27.04 -1.31
C ASN A 279 -10.07 26.13 -0.63
N HIS A 280 -10.70 26.58 0.46
CA HIS A 280 -11.77 25.84 1.17
C HIS A 280 -13.12 25.90 0.45
N ILE A 281 -13.35 26.92 -0.38
CA ILE A 281 -14.58 27.06 -1.17
C ILE A 281 -14.38 26.36 -2.53
N LYS A 282 -14.93 25.15 -2.66
CA LYS A 282 -14.72 24.25 -3.82
C LYS A 282 -15.10 24.85 -5.17
N ASP A 283 -16.22 25.58 -5.24
CA ASP A 283 -16.75 26.14 -6.49
C ASP A 283 -16.06 27.46 -6.89
N ALA A 284 -15.28 28.05 -6.00
CA ALA A 284 -14.64 29.33 -6.23
C ALA A 284 -13.26 29.17 -6.89
N THR A 285 -12.87 30.17 -7.68
CA THR A 285 -11.53 30.24 -8.28
C THR A 285 -10.45 30.05 -7.20
N ARG A 286 -9.45 29.22 -7.50
CA ARG A 286 -8.38 28.88 -6.56
C ARG A 286 -7.37 30.01 -6.41
N THR A 287 -6.92 30.22 -5.18
CA THR A 287 -5.73 30.99 -4.85
C THR A 287 -4.49 30.12 -5.07
N VAL A 288 -3.64 30.55 -6.03
CA VAL A 288 -2.43 29.83 -6.46
C VAL A 288 -1.38 30.80 -6.99
N PHE A 289 -0.11 30.54 -6.71
CA PHE A 289 1.02 31.19 -7.36
C PHE A 289 1.54 30.28 -8.46
N MET A 290 1.09 30.51 -9.70
CA MET A 290 1.49 29.70 -10.85
C MET A 290 2.87 30.12 -11.32
N PHE A 291 3.76 29.17 -11.58
CA PHE A 291 5.05 29.47 -12.22
C PHE A 291 4.80 30.02 -13.62
N ASP A 292 5.55 31.05 -14.03
CA ASP A 292 5.42 31.64 -15.37
C ASP A 292 6.57 31.24 -16.32
N GLY A 293 7.51 30.42 -15.84
CA GLY A 293 8.65 29.94 -16.62
C GLY A 293 9.79 30.96 -16.74
N THR A 294 9.68 32.12 -16.08
CA THR A 294 10.71 33.14 -16.01
C THR A 294 11.50 33.05 -14.70
N GLY A 295 12.71 33.60 -14.70
CA GLY A 295 13.62 33.52 -13.57
C GLY A 295 15.07 33.30 -13.99
N THR A 296 15.97 33.19 -13.02
CA THR A 296 17.39 32.89 -13.28
C THR A 296 17.65 31.39 -13.33
N ASP A 297 16.84 30.59 -12.64
CA ASP A 297 16.91 29.12 -12.63
C ASP A 297 15.51 28.57 -12.32
N THR A 298 14.83 28.01 -13.33
CA THR A 298 13.49 27.44 -13.18
C THR A 298 13.53 25.94 -12.85
N ALA A 299 14.71 25.33 -12.91
CA ALA A 299 14.90 23.92 -12.60
C ALA A 299 15.08 23.75 -11.10
N LEU A 300 14.13 23.11 -10.43
CA LEU A 300 14.09 23.04 -8.97
C LEU A 300 14.88 21.80 -8.49
N PRO A 301 15.98 21.97 -7.75
CA PRO A 301 16.72 20.86 -7.15
C PRO A 301 15.87 20.21 -6.05
N SER A 302 15.08 19.20 -6.41
CA SER A 302 14.12 18.59 -5.48
C SER A 302 14.80 17.66 -4.47
N PHE A 303 14.04 17.27 -3.45
CA PHE A 303 14.44 16.25 -2.48
C PHE A 303 13.99 14.83 -2.86
N TYR A 304 13.45 14.63 -4.06
CA TYR A 304 13.25 13.30 -4.63
C TYR A 304 14.58 12.68 -5.06
N ARG A 305 14.67 11.35 -4.93
CA ARG A 305 15.88 10.58 -5.22
C ARG A 305 15.56 9.38 -6.07
N THR A 306 16.50 8.99 -6.94
CA THR A 306 16.44 7.68 -7.57
C THR A 306 16.77 6.58 -6.56
N ASN A 307 16.50 5.32 -6.89
CA ASN A 307 16.91 4.16 -6.10
C ASN A 307 18.44 4.09 -5.85
N TYR A 308 19.25 4.70 -6.71
CA TYR A 308 20.70 4.85 -6.53
C TYR A 308 21.12 6.14 -5.79
N GLY A 309 20.17 6.89 -5.25
CA GLY A 309 20.42 8.11 -4.49
C GLY A 309 20.74 9.35 -5.35
N LYS A 310 20.56 9.31 -6.68
CA LYS A 310 20.74 10.51 -7.52
C LYS A 310 19.60 11.49 -7.30
N GLN A 311 19.91 12.79 -7.28
CA GLN A 311 18.92 13.84 -7.16
C GLN A 311 18.09 13.99 -8.44
N VAL A 312 16.77 14.09 -8.27
CA VAL A 312 15.84 14.42 -9.35
C VAL A 312 15.57 15.92 -9.32
N THR A 313 15.69 16.57 -10.48
CA THR A 313 15.32 17.97 -10.68
C THR A 313 13.89 18.05 -11.20
N LEU A 314 13.12 19.01 -10.72
CA LEU A 314 11.73 19.24 -11.11
C LEU A 314 11.62 20.59 -11.84
N THR A 315 11.13 20.59 -13.07
CA THR A 315 10.90 21.82 -13.84
C THR A 315 9.39 22.06 -13.98
N PRO A 316 8.86 23.23 -13.58
CA PRO A 316 7.43 23.52 -13.66
C PRO A 316 6.94 23.56 -15.11
N VAL A 317 5.82 22.91 -15.41
CA VAL A 317 5.12 23.02 -16.70
C VAL A 317 4.33 24.33 -16.73
N THR A 318 4.61 25.16 -17.73
CA THR A 318 4.05 26.52 -17.87
C THR A 318 3.53 26.85 -19.27
N ASP A 319 3.77 25.97 -20.24
CA ASP A 319 3.48 26.15 -21.67
C ASP A 319 2.07 25.67 -22.09
N GLY A 320 1.24 25.26 -21.13
CA GLY A 320 -0.09 24.71 -21.38
C GLY A 320 -0.09 23.26 -21.90
N SER A 321 1.07 22.59 -21.96
CA SER A 321 1.17 21.18 -22.34
C SER A 321 0.66 20.20 -21.27
N GLY A 322 0.26 20.71 -20.10
CA GLY A 322 -0.22 19.97 -18.94
C GLY A 322 -0.92 20.89 -17.94
N GLU A 323 -1.16 20.39 -16.74
CA GLU A 323 -1.73 21.20 -15.65
C GLU A 323 -0.70 22.23 -15.17
N PRO A 324 -1.00 23.54 -15.17
CA PRO A 324 -0.04 24.58 -14.79
C PRO A 324 0.55 24.35 -13.41
N ALA A 325 1.88 24.32 -13.33
CA ALA A 325 2.59 24.19 -12.07
C ALA A 325 2.40 25.44 -11.19
N GLY A 326 2.22 25.24 -9.90
CA GLY A 326 2.11 26.35 -8.96
C GLY A 326 2.28 25.94 -7.51
N LEU A 327 2.14 26.93 -6.64
CA LEU A 327 2.15 26.77 -5.19
C LEU A 327 0.81 27.26 -4.62
N VAL A 328 0.17 26.44 -3.80
CA VAL A 328 -1.07 26.78 -3.08
C VAL A 328 -0.81 26.91 -1.59
N ILE A 329 -1.65 27.68 -0.89
CA ILE A 329 -1.52 27.90 0.54
C ILE A 329 -2.38 26.90 1.31
N ASN A 330 -1.75 26.11 2.17
CA ASN A 330 -2.43 25.17 3.06
C ASN A 330 -2.18 25.53 4.54
N ASP A 331 -3.21 25.36 5.37
CA ASP A 331 -3.17 25.69 6.81
C ASP A 331 -2.36 24.67 7.60
N GLY A 332 -1.34 25.13 8.35
CA GLY A 332 -0.58 24.30 9.28
C GLY A 332 -1.23 24.23 10.65
N TYR A 333 -0.63 23.44 11.54
CA TYR A 333 -1.18 23.28 12.89
C TYR A 333 -0.97 24.53 13.75
N VAL A 334 0.26 24.79 14.15
CA VAL A 334 0.65 25.95 14.95
C VAL A 334 2.03 26.42 14.51
N ALA A 335 2.34 27.69 14.79
CA ALA A 335 3.71 28.17 14.63
C ALA A 335 4.62 27.61 15.72
N THR A 336 5.75 27.02 15.31
CA THR A 336 6.87 26.56 16.14
C THR A 336 8.13 27.32 15.71
N PRO A 337 9.27 27.22 16.41
CA PRO A 337 10.50 27.89 15.97
C PRO A 337 11.01 27.41 14.59
N GLN A 338 10.46 26.32 14.05
CA GLN A 338 10.83 25.67 12.80
C GLN A 338 9.69 25.76 11.77
N GLN A 339 8.47 26.07 12.21
CA GLN A 339 7.28 26.04 11.37
C GLN A 339 6.45 27.30 11.54
N ASN A 340 6.01 27.91 10.44
CA ASN A 340 5.32 29.19 10.49
C ASN A 340 3.78 29.04 10.55
N GLY A 341 3.27 27.81 10.78
CA GLY A 341 1.84 27.51 10.88
C GLY A 341 1.09 27.48 9.53
N PHE A 342 1.79 27.50 8.40
CA PHE A 342 1.24 27.31 7.05
C PHE A 342 2.34 26.77 6.11
N ARG A 343 1.96 26.40 4.89
CA ARG A 343 2.87 25.91 3.83
C ARG A 343 2.43 26.34 2.44
N LEU A 344 3.41 26.54 1.57
CA LEU A 344 3.20 26.63 0.12
C LEU A 344 3.35 25.24 -0.51
N ALA A 345 2.25 24.51 -0.66
CA ALA A 345 2.24 23.15 -1.19
C ALA A 345 2.26 23.16 -2.73
N PRO A 346 3.01 22.25 -3.39
CA PRO A 346 3.07 22.20 -4.84
C PRO A 346 1.75 21.74 -5.45
N ALA A 347 1.42 22.26 -6.63
CA ALA A 347 0.25 21.85 -7.42
C ALA A 347 0.62 21.82 -8.91
N GLY A 348 -0.06 20.99 -9.70
CA GLY A 348 0.14 20.91 -11.15
C GLY A 348 1.37 20.08 -11.55
N ASP A 349 1.77 20.18 -12.82
CA ASP A 349 2.74 19.28 -13.44
C ASP A 349 4.18 19.78 -13.35
N PHE A 350 5.09 18.91 -12.92
CA PHE A 350 6.53 19.17 -12.92
C PHE A 350 7.25 18.06 -13.69
N VAL A 351 7.99 18.43 -14.73
CA VAL A 351 8.81 17.51 -15.52
C VAL A 351 10.01 17.05 -14.68
N MET A 352 10.28 15.75 -14.66
CA MET A 352 11.44 15.19 -13.98
C MET A 352 12.66 15.15 -14.89
N ALA A 353 13.81 15.56 -14.37
CA ALA A 353 15.11 15.42 -15.03
C ALA A 353 16.17 14.88 -14.07
N ILE A 354 17.20 14.22 -14.62
CA ILE A 354 18.40 13.83 -13.86
C ILE A 354 19.61 14.40 -14.58
N PRO A 355 20.51 15.13 -13.88
CA PRO A 355 21.76 15.60 -14.47
C PRO A 355 22.58 14.44 -15.07
N GLY A 356 22.94 14.57 -16.35
CA GLY A 356 23.71 13.55 -17.08
C GLY A 356 22.92 12.29 -17.44
N ALA A 357 21.60 12.37 -17.54
CA ALA A 357 20.80 11.26 -18.06
C ALA A 357 21.01 11.04 -19.57
N GLU A 358 21.00 9.78 -19.98
CA GLU A 358 21.01 9.39 -21.39
C GLU A 358 19.57 9.16 -21.89
N PRO A 359 19.26 9.48 -23.17
CA PRO A 359 17.94 9.24 -23.73
C PRO A 359 17.60 7.75 -23.73
N ASN A 360 16.31 7.43 -23.58
CA ASN A 360 15.74 6.08 -23.49
C ASN A 360 16.25 5.22 -22.31
N GLY A 361 16.99 5.80 -21.36
CA GLY A 361 17.37 5.10 -20.13
C GLY A 361 16.20 5.04 -19.14
N PRO A 362 15.76 3.86 -18.67
CA PRO A 362 14.78 3.79 -17.59
C PRO A 362 15.44 4.16 -16.25
N TYR A 363 14.84 5.11 -15.53
CA TYR A 363 15.27 5.47 -14.17
C TYR A 363 14.18 5.14 -13.17
N LYS A 364 14.59 4.73 -11.97
CA LYS A 364 13.69 4.35 -10.88
C LYS A 364 13.67 5.43 -9.82
N LEU A 365 12.51 6.06 -9.64
CA LEU A 365 12.23 7.02 -8.58
C LEU A 365 11.90 6.30 -7.28
N LEU A 366 12.53 6.67 -6.18
CA LEU A 366 12.26 6.11 -4.86
C LEU A 366 10.97 6.70 -4.28
N CYS A 367 10.01 5.85 -3.89
CA CYS A 367 8.70 6.31 -3.40
C CYS A 367 8.67 6.62 -1.89
N GLY A 368 9.62 6.09 -1.13
CA GLY A 368 9.66 6.21 0.33
C GLY A 368 11.04 5.89 0.91
N LEU A 369 11.09 5.45 2.16
CA LEU A 369 12.35 5.04 2.79
C LEU A 369 12.79 3.61 2.41
N SER A 370 11.90 2.81 1.80
CA SER A 370 12.24 1.47 1.33
C SER A 370 12.95 1.53 -0.02
N GLY A 371 14.19 1.04 -0.09
CA GLY A 371 14.98 0.96 -1.34
C GLY A 371 14.38 0.08 -2.44
N THR A 372 13.36 -0.71 -2.11
CA THR A 372 12.69 -1.68 -2.99
C THR A 372 11.29 -1.24 -3.43
N GLU A 373 10.91 0.01 -3.13
CA GLU A 373 9.64 0.61 -3.58
C GLU A 373 9.92 1.77 -4.55
N THR A 374 9.69 1.54 -5.84
CA THR A 374 10.10 2.43 -6.92
C THR A 374 9.02 2.65 -7.97
N ILE A 375 9.08 3.79 -8.66
CA ILE A 375 8.33 4.05 -9.89
C ILE A 375 9.30 4.34 -11.03
N ASP A 376 9.09 3.70 -12.17
CA ASP A 376 9.85 3.96 -13.38
C ASP A 376 9.44 5.30 -14.00
N PHE A 377 10.43 6.02 -14.50
CA PHE A 377 10.22 7.26 -15.22
C PHE A 377 11.29 7.50 -16.28
N LEU A 378 10.90 8.32 -17.25
CA LEU A 378 11.78 8.89 -18.26
C LEU A 378 12.22 10.29 -17.83
N PRO A 379 13.53 10.57 -17.66
CA PRO A 379 13.98 11.93 -17.43
C PRO A 379 13.87 12.76 -18.71
N GLU A 380 13.59 14.05 -18.57
CA GLU A 380 13.76 15.01 -19.65
C GLU A 380 15.23 15.07 -20.06
N VAL A 381 15.47 14.99 -21.38
CA VAL A 381 16.79 15.21 -21.97
C VAL A 381 16.62 16.25 -23.05
N GLU A 382 17.11 17.46 -22.77
CA GLU A 382 16.93 18.64 -23.63
C GLU A 382 17.23 18.33 -25.11
N GLY A 383 16.26 18.63 -25.98
CA GLY A 383 16.36 18.44 -27.42
C GLY A 383 16.38 16.98 -27.91
N LYS A 384 16.26 16.00 -27.00
CA LYS A 384 16.33 14.56 -27.33
C LYS A 384 15.09 13.77 -26.88
N GLN A 385 14.49 14.10 -25.74
CA GLN A 385 13.41 13.32 -25.15
C GLN A 385 12.58 14.15 -24.16
N HIS A 386 11.25 14.02 -24.26
CA HIS A 386 10.33 14.54 -23.25
C HIS A 386 10.28 13.63 -22.02
N GLY A 387 10.33 14.23 -20.84
CA GLY A 387 10.32 13.57 -19.55
C GLY A 387 8.92 13.27 -19.03
N THR A 388 8.87 12.29 -18.13
CA THR A 388 7.72 11.98 -17.27
C THR A 388 7.52 13.11 -16.26
N ARG A 389 6.27 13.37 -15.89
CA ARG A 389 5.90 14.45 -14.96
C ARG A 389 5.37 13.89 -13.66
N LEU A 390 5.70 14.54 -12.55
CA LEU A 390 4.95 14.41 -11.30
C LEU A 390 3.86 15.48 -11.29
N ARG A 391 2.60 15.05 -11.21
CA ARG A 391 1.45 15.93 -11.01
C ARG A 391 1.14 16.01 -9.54
N PHE A 392 1.25 17.19 -8.96
CA PHE A 392 0.89 17.41 -7.56
C PHE A 392 -0.58 17.78 -7.44
N TRP A 393 -1.30 17.01 -6.64
CA TRP A 393 -2.68 17.25 -6.26
C TRP A 393 -2.66 17.85 -4.86
N ALA A 394 -3.00 19.14 -4.76
CA ALA A 394 -3.10 19.78 -3.46
C ALA A 394 -4.40 19.40 -2.74
N ASN A 395 -4.51 19.87 -1.49
CA ASN A 395 -5.67 19.69 -0.62
C ASN A 395 -5.98 18.21 -0.32
N GLN A 396 -4.92 17.40 -0.15
CA GLN A 396 -5.00 15.97 0.13
C GLN A 396 -4.77 15.69 1.61
N PRO A 397 -5.37 14.65 2.20
CA PRO A 397 -5.23 14.33 3.63
C PRO A 397 -3.78 14.28 4.13
N ALA A 398 -3.54 14.87 5.30
CA ALA A 398 -2.22 14.96 5.92
C ALA A 398 -2.21 14.83 7.46
N ASN A 399 -3.38 14.65 8.07
CA ASN A 399 -3.50 14.46 9.50
C ASN A 399 -3.53 12.97 9.85
N ILE A 400 -2.69 12.53 10.78
CA ILE A 400 -2.70 11.15 11.28
C ILE A 400 -3.59 11.10 12.53
N PRO A 401 -4.79 10.50 12.49
CA PRO A 401 -5.72 10.54 13.61
C PRO A 401 -5.24 9.72 14.81
N GLN A 402 -4.44 8.67 14.57
CA GLN A 402 -3.97 7.77 15.61
C GLN A 402 -2.53 7.33 15.31
N PHE A 403 -1.62 7.59 16.25
CA PHE A 403 -0.22 7.19 16.14
C PHE A 403 0.45 7.07 17.52
N PRO A 404 1.36 6.12 17.74
CA PRO A 404 1.61 4.95 16.89
C PRO A 404 0.36 4.06 16.78
N LEU A 405 0.30 3.21 15.75
CA LEU A 405 -0.83 2.28 15.62
C LEU A 405 -0.84 1.38 16.87
N LYS A 406 -2.02 1.21 17.48
CA LYS A 406 -2.13 0.38 18.69
C LYS A 406 -1.78 -1.05 18.31
N ALA A 407 -0.85 -1.66 19.05
CA ALA A 407 -0.61 -3.08 18.92
C ALA A 407 -1.90 -3.86 19.24
N ALA A 408 -2.17 -4.91 18.48
CA ALA A 408 -3.30 -5.80 18.75
C ALA A 408 -3.12 -6.39 20.16
N SER A 409 -4.09 -6.16 21.04
CA SER A 409 -4.09 -6.76 22.37
C SER A 409 -4.89 -8.08 22.32
N PRO A 410 -4.36 -9.19 22.87
CA PRO A 410 -5.09 -10.46 22.98
C PRO A 410 -6.40 -10.37 23.78
N THR A 411 -6.60 -9.28 24.54
CA THR A 411 -7.80 -9.03 25.36
C THR A 411 -8.45 -7.67 25.06
N GLY A 412 -7.96 -6.96 24.03
CA GLY A 412 -8.50 -5.67 23.62
C GLY A 412 -9.62 -5.80 22.59
N PRO A 413 -10.46 -4.76 22.43
CA PRO A 413 -11.40 -4.71 21.32
C PRO A 413 -10.66 -4.80 19.97
N PRO A 414 -11.27 -5.42 18.93
CA PRO A 414 -10.67 -5.56 17.61
C PRO A 414 -10.11 -4.24 17.10
N ILE A 415 -8.92 -4.26 16.51
CA ILE A 415 -8.43 -3.12 15.74
C ILE A 415 -9.34 -3.01 14.52
N GLU A 416 -9.95 -1.85 14.32
CA GLU A 416 -10.79 -1.61 13.16
C GLU A 416 -9.94 -1.74 11.88
N ALA A 417 -10.22 -2.76 11.07
CA ALA A 417 -9.49 -3.06 9.83
C ALA A 417 -9.61 -1.96 8.76
N ASN A 418 -10.57 -1.03 8.90
CA ASN A 418 -10.83 0.07 7.97
C ASN A 418 -10.38 1.43 8.53
N LEU A 419 -9.44 1.46 9.49
CA LEU A 419 -8.96 2.74 10.03
C LEU A 419 -8.35 3.57 8.89
N HIS A 420 -8.98 4.68 8.53
CA HIS A 420 -8.38 5.66 7.64
C HIS A 420 -7.08 6.16 8.27
N LEU A 421 -5.94 5.85 7.65
CA LEU A 421 -4.61 6.19 8.16
C LEU A 421 -4.32 7.70 8.08
N PHE A 422 -5.08 8.41 7.24
CA PHE A 422 -5.12 9.88 7.18
C PHE A 422 -6.56 10.40 7.22
N ASP A 423 -6.74 11.62 7.69
CA ASP A 423 -7.96 12.42 7.48
C ASP A 423 -7.65 13.84 6.94
N ASP A 424 -8.70 14.54 6.53
CA ASP A 424 -8.69 15.81 5.80
C ASP A 424 -8.61 17.05 6.71
N ARG A 425 -8.48 16.88 8.04
CA ARG A 425 -8.38 18.03 8.96
C ARG A 425 -7.19 18.94 8.68
N PHE A 426 -6.13 18.37 8.13
CA PHE A 426 -4.98 19.08 7.60
C PHE A 426 -4.62 18.52 6.24
N GLU A 427 -4.18 19.40 5.35
CA GLU A 427 -4.04 19.03 3.94
C GLU A 427 -2.63 19.26 3.37
N THR A 428 -2.13 18.38 2.52
CA THR A 428 -0.85 18.50 1.83
C THR A 428 -1.04 18.22 0.35
N SER A 429 0.06 18.10 -0.39
CA SER A 429 0.01 17.60 -1.77
C SER A 429 0.35 16.12 -1.83
N TRP A 430 -0.43 15.37 -2.60
CA TRP A 430 -0.08 14.01 -3.06
C TRP A 430 0.34 14.07 -4.54
N VAL A 431 0.75 12.94 -5.10
CA VAL A 431 1.22 12.88 -6.49
C VAL A 431 0.40 11.93 -7.33
N SER A 432 0.35 12.19 -8.64
CA SER A 432 0.18 11.17 -9.67
C SER A 432 1.35 11.25 -10.66
N VAL A 433 1.57 10.19 -11.43
CA VAL A 433 2.66 10.12 -12.41
C VAL A 433 2.07 10.19 -13.81
N VAL A 434 2.46 11.24 -14.54
CA VAL A 434 1.96 11.49 -15.90
C VAL A 434 3.09 11.11 -16.87
N PRO A 435 2.87 10.17 -17.79
CA PRO A 435 3.87 9.80 -18.79
C PRO A 435 4.20 10.99 -19.71
N PRO A 436 5.33 10.97 -20.44
CA PRO A 436 5.65 12.01 -21.42
C PRO A 436 4.53 12.14 -22.46
N SER A 437 4.19 13.37 -22.83
CA SER A 437 3.26 13.63 -23.93
C SER A 437 3.83 13.07 -25.23
N THR A 438 3.13 12.10 -25.83
CA THR A 438 3.47 11.58 -27.16
C THR A 438 2.97 12.56 -28.23
N VAL A 439 3.74 12.72 -29.33
CA VAL A 439 3.36 13.59 -30.46
C VAL A 439 2.07 13.10 -31.16
N VAL A 440 1.64 11.86 -30.89
CA VAL A 440 0.44 11.24 -31.43
C VAL A 440 -0.47 10.81 -30.27
N PRO A 441 -1.71 11.33 -30.16
CA PRO A 441 -2.68 10.87 -29.17
C PRO A 441 -2.94 9.37 -29.34
N LEU A 442 -2.60 8.58 -28.33
CA LEU A 442 -2.95 7.16 -28.29
C LEU A 442 -4.39 6.97 -27.76
N PRO A 443 -5.12 5.96 -28.24
CA PRO A 443 -6.36 5.50 -27.61
C PRO A 443 -6.20 5.30 -26.10
N THR A 444 -7.28 5.49 -25.32
CA THR A 444 -7.24 5.46 -23.84
C THR A 444 -6.70 4.14 -23.27
N ASP A 445 -6.91 3.04 -23.98
CA ASP A 445 -6.43 1.68 -23.68
C ASP A 445 -4.95 1.44 -24.05
N GLN A 446 -4.29 2.41 -24.69
CA GLN A 446 -2.90 2.34 -25.15
C GLN A 446 -1.99 3.43 -24.57
N GLN A 447 -2.49 4.25 -23.65
CA GLN A 447 -1.68 5.30 -23.01
C GLN A 447 -0.53 4.68 -22.18
N PRO A 448 0.69 5.22 -22.25
CA PRO A 448 1.80 4.77 -21.42
C PRO A 448 1.49 4.90 -19.93
N LEU A 449 1.85 3.88 -19.16
CA LEU A 449 1.63 3.85 -17.72
C LEU A 449 2.98 3.85 -17.01
N ALA A 450 3.04 4.53 -15.86
CA ALA A 450 4.23 4.47 -15.01
C ALA A 450 4.28 3.10 -14.33
N HIS A 451 5.41 2.40 -14.41
CA HIS A 451 5.57 1.10 -13.75
C HIS A 451 5.90 1.30 -12.26
N TYR A 452 4.99 0.90 -11.38
CA TYR A 452 5.18 0.90 -9.93
C TYR A 452 5.56 -0.49 -9.45
N ALA A 453 6.66 -0.55 -8.71
CA ALA A 453 7.25 -1.74 -8.18
C ALA A 453 7.39 -1.61 -6.68
N ALA A 454 6.89 -2.58 -5.93
CA ALA A 454 7.04 -2.64 -4.50
C ALA A 454 7.33 -4.07 -4.08
N ALA A 455 8.60 -4.40 -3.93
CA ALA A 455 9.00 -5.61 -3.22
C ALA A 455 9.23 -5.23 -1.75
N PRO A 456 8.75 -5.99 -0.75
CA PRO A 456 9.31 -5.89 0.60
C PRO A 456 10.85 -6.02 0.56
N LYS A 457 11.55 -5.45 1.54
CA LYS A 457 13.02 -5.56 1.58
C LYS A 457 13.42 -7.04 1.64
N GLY A 458 14.19 -7.52 0.67
CA GLY A 458 14.55 -8.93 0.54
C GLY A 458 13.47 -9.80 -0.11
N ALA A 459 12.40 -9.22 -0.66
CA ALA A 459 11.35 -9.91 -1.42
C ALA A 459 11.61 -9.96 -2.94
N GLU A 460 12.82 -9.60 -3.33
CA GLU A 460 13.24 -9.48 -4.72
C GLU A 460 13.08 -10.83 -5.42
N LEU A 461 12.49 -10.80 -6.62
CA LEU A 461 12.41 -11.98 -7.46
C LEU A 461 13.70 -12.07 -8.27
N PHE A 462 14.25 -13.27 -8.43
CA PHE A 462 15.47 -13.47 -9.20
C PHE A 462 15.22 -14.41 -10.37
N GLY A 463 15.60 -14.02 -11.57
CA GLY A 463 15.39 -14.79 -12.80
C GLY A 463 16.49 -14.53 -13.83
N GLU A 464 16.32 -15.06 -15.04
CA GLU A 464 17.29 -14.85 -16.12
C GLU A 464 17.39 -13.36 -16.49
N GLY A 465 18.57 -12.77 -16.34
CA GLY A 465 18.82 -11.35 -16.58
C GLY A 465 19.61 -11.13 -17.88
N THR A 466 19.30 -10.06 -18.62
CA THR A 466 20.08 -9.63 -19.80
C THR A 466 21.45 -9.03 -19.45
N ALA A 467 21.72 -8.80 -18.16
CA ALA A 467 22.94 -8.14 -17.67
C ALA A 467 23.67 -8.93 -16.54
N ALA A 468 23.19 -10.13 -16.18
CA ALA A 468 23.86 -10.97 -15.19
C ALA A 468 24.92 -11.85 -15.89
N PRO A 469 26.08 -12.14 -15.25
CA PRO A 469 27.03 -13.14 -15.77
C PRO A 469 26.35 -14.49 -15.96
N GLU A 470 26.74 -15.27 -16.98
CA GLU A 470 26.19 -16.61 -17.24
C GLU A 470 26.16 -17.46 -15.96
N GLY A 471 24.97 -17.96 -15.60
CA GLY A 471 24.76 -18.81 -14.42
C GLY A 471 24.36 -18.07 -13.13
N LEU A 472 24.27 -16.74 -13.13
CA LEU A 472 23.74 -15.95 -12.01
C LEU A 472 22.36 -15.38 -12.33
N LEU A 473 21.44 -15.46 -11.37
CA LEU A 473 20.11 -14.85 -11.49
C LEU A 473 20.19 -13.34 -11.22
N GLY A 474 19.52 -12.56 -12.07
CA GLY A 474 19.35 -11.12 -11.89
C GLY A 474 17.99 -10.77 -11.28
N PRO A 475 17.84 -9.61 -10.63
CA PRO A 475 16.57 -9.18 -10.07
C PRO A 475 15.51 -8.99 -11.18
N LYS A 476 14.27 -9.38 -10.89
CA LYS A 476 13.06 -9.23 -11.71
C LYS A 476 12.02 -8.42 -10.93
N ASP A 477 11.29 -7.58 -11.65
CA ASP A 477 10.35 -6.63 -11.08
C ASP A 477 8.91 -7.00 -11.48
N PRO A 478 8.08 -7.53 -10.57
CA PRO A 478 6.68 -7.90 -10.87
C PRO A 478 5.71 -6.70 -10.76
N GLY A 479 6.19 -5.46 -10.91
CA GLY A 479 5.39 -4.26 -10.71
C GLY A 479 4.17 -4.11 -11.63
N VAL A 480 3.32 -3.13 -11.34
CA VAL A 480 2.05 -2.85 -12.02
C VAL A 480 2.10 -1.50 -12.75
N GLY A 481 1.29 -1.33 -13.80
CA GLY A 481 1.11 -0.03 -14.45
C GLY A 481 0.18 0.87 -13.62
N VAL A 482 0.61 2.09 -13.31
CA VAL A 482 -0.16 3.09 -12.57
C VAL A 482 -0.64 4.19 -13.53
N PRO A 483 -1.97 4.37 -13.67
CA PRO A 483 -2.56 5.48 -14.43
C PRO A 483 -2.28 6.85 -13.80
N ALA A 484 -2.26 7.88 -14.66
CA ALA A 484 -2.11 9.27 -14.25
C ALA A 484 -3.28 9.80 -13.37
N THR A 485 -4.40 9.07 -13.33
CA THR A 485 -5.59 9.35 -12.51
C THR A 485 -5.43 8.90 -11.05
N VAL A 486 -4.50 7.99 -10.75
CA VAL A 486 -4.29 7.48 -9.39
C VAL A 486 -3.43 8.45 -8.60
N VAL A 487 -3.97 8.93 -7.48
CA VAL A 487 -3.33 9.91 -6.60
C VAL A 487 -2.93 9.24 -5.30
N PHE A 488 -1.66 9.38 -4.89
CA PHE A 488 -1.14 8.70 -3.70
C PHE A 488 -0.05 9.52 -3.00
N PRO A 489 0.16 9.31 -1.67
CA PRO A 489 1.19 10.05 -0.95
C PRO A 489 2.60 9.60 -1.35
N MET A 490 3.41 10.55 -1.84
CA MET A 490 4.83 10.33 -2.13
C MET A 490 5.64 11.56 -1.75
N LEU A 491 6.53 11.39 -0.78
CA LEU A 491 7.16 12.50 -0.08
C LEU A 491 8.66 12.55 -0.32
N PRO A 492 9.25 13.75 -0.38
CA PRO A 492 10.67 13.88 -0.65
C PRO A 492 11.49 13.76 0.64
N PHE A 493 11.57 12.53 1.18
CA PHE A 493 12.18 12.23 2.49
C PHE A 493 13.62 12.72 2.66
N ALA A 494 14.39 12.89 1.57
CA ALA A 494 15.77 13.37 1.65
C ALA A 494 15.90 14.83 2.13
N GLY A 495 14.80 15.59 2.16
CA GLY A 495 14.76 16.97 2.65
C GLY A 495 14.40 17.12 4.12
N PHE A 496 14.03 16.02 4.79
CA PHE A 496 13.62 16.08 6.19
C PHE A 496 14.81 16.40 7.11
N THR A 497 14.58 17.28 8.09
CA THR A 497 15.56 17.61 9.13
C THR A 497 15.00 17.23 10.51
N PRO A 498 15.50 16.17 11.17
CA PRO A 498 14.92 15.66 12.42
C PRO A 498 15.08 16.64 13.58
N GLN A 499 14.09 16.64 14.48
CA GLN A 499 14.08 17.42 15.73
C GLN A 499 13.88 16.50 16.95
N ASN A 500 13.48 17.08 18.10
CA ASN A 500 13.40 16.40 19.39
C ASN A 500 12.08 15.64 19.65
N GLY A 501 11.10 15.68 18.73
CA GLY A 501 9.81 15.00 18.89
C GLY A 501 8.82 15.69 19.85
N VAL A 502 9.09 16.94 20.28
CA VAL A 502 8.23 17.69 21.23
C VAL A 502 7.27 18.65 20.52
N GLN A 503 7.79 19.42 19.57
CA GLN A 503 7.02 20.35 18.71
C GLN A 503 7.11 19.97 17.23
N ASP A 504 8.22 19.33 16.86
CA ASP A 504 8.57 18.89 15.51
C ASP A 504 9.02 17.44 15.55
N ALA A 505 8.73 16.69 14.49
CA ALA A 505 8.97 15.24 14.44
C ALA A 505 10.46 14.86 14.59
N SER A 506 10.71 13.74 15.27
CA SER A 506 12.02 13.08 15.32
C SER A 506 12.26 12.19 14.08
N ALA A 507 13.50 11.72 13.91
CA ALA A 507 13.84 10.75 12.85
C ALA A 507 13.04 9.44 13.00
N ASP A 508 13.00 8.89 14.22
CA ASP A 508 12.31 7.62 14.51
C ASP A 508 10.80 7.72 14.26
N GLN A 509 10.19 8.85 14.65
CA GLN A 509 8.77 9.11 14.39
C GLN A 509 8.50 9.16 12.87
N LEU A 510 9.34 9.83 12.09
CA LEU A 510 9.15 9.89 10.64
C LEU A 510 9.37 8.53 9.97
N GLU A 511 10.38 7.75 10.38
CA GLU A 511 10.62 6.41 9.86
C GLU A 511 9.43 5.49 10.13
N GLN A 512 8.88 5.56 11.34
CA GLN A 512 7.71 4.78 11.72
C GLN A 512 6.45 5.22 10.96
N VAL A 513 6.20 6.53 10.80
CA VAL A 513 5.11 7.05 9.95
C VAL A 513 5.26 6.60 8.50
N ALA A 514 6.48 6.64 7.95
CA ALA A 514 6.72 6.20 6.58
C ALA A 514 6.35 4.72 6.38
N ARG A 515 6.66 3.87 7.38
CA ARG A 515 6.42 2.42 7.36
C ARG A 515 4.98 2.03 7.66
N GLU A 516 4.35 2.65 8.66
CA GLU A 516 3.05 2.24 9.20
C GLU A 516 1.87 3.01 8.60
N ILE A 517 2.12 4.19 8.04
CA ILE A 517 1.06 5.10 7.55
C ILE A 517 1.23 5.36 6.04
N VAL A 518 2.35 5.95 5.61
CA VAL A 518 2.53 6.44 4.22
C VAL A 518 2.60 5.28 3.22
N SER A 519 3.44 4.28 3.45
CA SER A 519 3.59 3.14 2.52
C SER A 519 2.30 2.32 2.41
N PRO A 520 1.61 1.95 3.51
CA PRO A 520 0.32 1.26 3.42
C PRO A 520 -0.77 2.09 2.71
N THR A 521 -0.88 3.39 3.01
CA THR A 521 -1.84 4.27 2.32
C THR A 521 -1.57 4.28 0.81
N ARG A 522 -0.32 4.50 0.39
CA ARG A 522 0.03 4.50 -1.03
C ARG A 522 -0.29 3.17 -1.71
N LYS A 523 0.06 2.04 -1.09
CA LYS A 523 -0.26 0.71 -1.62
C LYS A 523 -1.76 0.50 -1.75
N ALA A 524 -2.56 0.96 -0.77
CA ALA A 524 -4.01 0.88 -0.82
C ALA A 524 -4.58 1.76 -1.95
N GLU A 525 -4.14 3.01 -2.09
CA GLU A 525 -4.58 3.89 -3.19
C GLU A 525 -4.23 3.32 -4.57
N ILE A 526 -3.03 2.75 -4.70
CA ILE A 526 -2.61 2.09 -5.94
C ILE A 526 -3.45 0.83 -6.19
N ALA A 527 -3.62 -0.06 -5.20
CA ALA A 527 -4.32 -1.33 -5.35
C ALA A 527 -5.84 -1.21 -5.55
N ASN A 528 -6.47 -0.19 -4.95
CA ASN A 528 -7.92 0.04 -5.03
C ASN A 528 -8.37 0.67 -6.35
N SER A 529 -7.45 1.11 -7.19
CA SER A 529 -7.78 1.66 -8.49
C SER A 529 -8.35 0.59 -9.43
N LYS A 530 -9.59 0.81 -9.89
CA LYS A 530 -10.25 -0.05 -10.90
C LYS A 530 -9.63 0.08 -12.28
N GLU A 531 -8.73 1.05 -12.47
CA GLU A 531 -8.09 1.40 -13.75
C GLU A 531 -6.65 0.87 -13.86
N ILE A 532 -6.16 0.08 -12.89
CA ILE A 532 -4.85 -0.57 -12.99
C ILE A 532 -4.87 -1.49 -14.23
N VAL A 533 -4.10 -1.10 -15.24
CA VAL A 533 -3.81 -1.97 -16.37
C VAL A 533 -2.59 -2.80 -15.99
N THR A 534 -2.81 -4.10 -15.96
CA THR A 534 -1.78 -5.10 -15.69
C THR A 534 -0.64 -5.00 -16.72
N ALA A 535 0.59 -5.15 -16.20
CA ALA A 535 1.91 -4.74 -16.68
C ALA A 535 2.40 -4.93 -18.14
N SER A 536 1.73 -5.63 -19.08
CA SER A 536 2.35 -5.84 -20.42
C SER A 536 2.54 -4.55 -21.23
N SER A 537 1.73 -3.52 -21.00
CA SER A 537 1.88 -2.26 -21.74
C SER A 537 2.72 -1.22 -21.01
N ALA A 538 2.92 -1.25 -19.69
CA ALA A 538 3.56 -0.12 -18.98
C ALA A 538 5.07 0.00 -19.26
N HIS A 539 5.81 -1.11 -19.12
CA HIS A 539 7.25 -1.17 -19.40
C HIS A 539 7.55 -1.03 -20.90
N MET A 540 6.64 -1.53 -21.77
CA MET A 540 6.75 -1.42 -23.22
C MET A 540 6.25 -0.08 -23.78
N SER A 541 5.26 0.58 -23.17
CA SER A 541 4.58 1.76 -23.74
C SER A 541 5.30 3.08 -23.48
N LEU A 542 6.03 3.21 -22.36
CA LEU A 542 6.96 4.35 -22.20
C LEU A 542 8.09 4.32 -23.27
N PHE A 543 8.35 3.17 -23.90
CA PHE A 543 9.55 2.91 -24.69
C PHE A 543 9.30 2.18 -26.03
N ALA A 544 8.06 2.13 -26.54
CA ALA A 544 7.74 1.29 -27.70
C ALA A 544 8.39 1.84 -28.98
N THR A 545 9.46 1.18 -29.42
CA THR A 545 9.74 1.01 -30.85
C THR A 545 9.24 -0.38 -31.24
N THR A 546 8.30 -0.41 -32.18
CA THR A 546 7.69 -1.58 -32.85
C THR A 546 8.30 -2.94 -32.50
N ALA A 547 7.62 -3.72 -31.66
CA ALA A 547 7.79 -5.16 -31.57
C ALA A 547 6.46 -5.83 -31.92
N ALA A 548 6.54 -6.79 -32.84
CA ALA A 548 5.42 -7.41 -33.52
C ALA A 548 4.55 -8.27 -32.61
N ASP A 549 3.25 -8.33 -32.97
CA ASP A 549 2.26 -9.27 -32.44
C ASP A 549 2.81 -10.70 -32.42
N GLY A 550 3.05 -11.20 -31.21
CA GLY A 550 3.26 -12.61 -30.90
C GLY A 550 2.14 -13.07 -29.99
N ASP A 551 1.18 -13.79 -30.57
CA ASP A 551 0.10 -14.48 -29.88
C ASP A 551 0.68 -15.57 -28.94
N GLY A 552 0.56 -15.38 -27.62
CA GLY A 552 1.02 -16.34 -26.61
C GLY A 552 1.55 -15.68 -25.33
N ASP A 553 0.68 -15.57 -24.32
CA ASP A 553 0.97 -15.07 -22.98
C ASP A 553 2.01 -15.97 -22.25
N ALA A 554 3.30 -15.71 -22.48
CA ALA A 554 4.40 -16.53 -21.99
C ALA A 554 4.64 -16.33 -20.49
N LEU A 555 4.66 -17.43 -19.73
CA LEU A 555 5.00 -17.40 -18.31
C LEU A 555 6.52 -17.37 -18.10
N VAL A 556 6.99 -16.39 -17.34
CA VAL A 556 8.40 -16.18 -16.99
C VAL A 556 8.73 -16.88 -15.68
N SER A 557 9.76 -17.71 -15.68
CA SER A 557 10.26 -18.38 -14.47
C SER A 557 11.16 -17.47 -13.64
N THR A 558 10.94 -17.47 -12.34
CA THR A 558 11.73 -16.73 -11.35
C THR A 558 11.75 -17.49 -10.02
N THR A 559 12.49 -16.98 -9.06
CA THR A 559 12.62 -17.53 -7.72
C THR A 559 12.18 -16.51 -6.70
N THR A 560 11.49 -16.99 -5.67
CA THR A 560 11.18 -16.22 -4.47
C THR A 560 12.45 -16.03 -3.63
N PRO A 561 12.48 -15.09 -2.67
CA PRO A 561 13.62 -14.92 -1.77
C PRO A 561 14.01 -16.16 -0.98
N THR A 562 13.01 -16.99 -0.67
CA THR A 562 13.16 -18.22 0.07
C THR A 562 13.50 -19.40 -0.84
N GLY A 563 13.73 -19.14 -2.14
CA GLY A 563 14.22 -20.13 -3.10
C GLY A 563 13.13 -21.01 -3.72
N PHE A 564 11.84 -20.73 -3.53
CA PHE A 564 10.79 -21.40 -4.30
C PHE A 564 10.77 -20.93 -5.75
N ILE A 565 10.57 -21.86 -6.69
CA ILE A 565 10.39 -21.52 -8.10
C ILE A 565 8.95 -21.08 -8.32
N THR A 566 8.79 -19.92 -8.96
CA THR A 566 7.48 -19.38 -9.35
C THR A 566 7.50 -18.97 -10.81
N ARG A 567 6.35 -19.08 -11.46
CA ARG A 567 6.15 -18.59 -12.82
C ARG A 567 5.05 -17.56 -12.81
N TYR A 568 5.39 -16.33 -13.18
CA TYR A 568 4.44 -15.25 -13.29
C TYR A 568 4.16 -14.96 -14.76
N ARG A 569 2.98 -14.41 -14.99
CA ARG A 569 2.64 -13.87 -16.28
C ARG A 569 3.23 -12.47 -16.37
N GLU A 570 4.10 -12.25 -17.35
CA GLU A 570 4.78 -10.96 -17.53
C GLU A 570 3.78 -9.82 -17.75
N SER A 571 2.63 -10.12 -18.35
CA SER A 571 1.58 -9.14 -18.61
C SER A 571 0.85 -8.62 -17.38
N ASP A 572 0.87 -9.32 -16.24
CA ASP A 572 0.09 -8.92 -15.07
C ASP A 572 0.80 -9.04 -13.73
N GLY A 573 2.05 -9.55 -13.72
CA GLY A 573 2.80 -9.80 -12.50
C GLY A 573 2.17 -10.88 -11.61
N ARG A 574 1.04 -11.49 -12.01
CA ARG A 574 0.36 -12.51 -11.22
C ARG A 574 1.06 -13.84 -11.36
N TRP A 575 1.27 -14.46 -10.23
CA TRP A 575 1.86 -15.78 -10.17
C TRP A 575 0.84 -16.80 -10.64
N LYS A 576 1.21 -17.59 -11.63
CA LYS A 576 0.37 -18.67 -12.15
C LYS A 576 0.76 -20.01 -11.57
N GLN A 577 2.00 -20.18 -11.15
CA GLN A 577 2.54 -21.46 -10.68
C GLN A 577 3.58 -21.22 -9.59
N LEU A 578 3.54 -21.97 -8.51
CA LEU A 578 4.53 -21.95 -7.42
C LEU A 578 4.86 -23.40 -7.01
N LEU A 579 6.14 -23.79 -7.11
CA LEU A 579 6.61 -25.14 -6.81
C LEU A 579 7.13 -25.24 -5.37
N LEU A 580 6.61 -26.21 -4.62
CA LEU A 580 7.17 -26.58 -3.31
C LEU A 580 8.09 -27.78 -3.42
N ALA A 581 7.67 -28.83 -4.14
CA ALA A 581 8.47 -30.04 -4.35
C ALA A 581 8.18 -30.71 -5.68
N GLN A 582 9.12 -31.53 -6.14
CA GLN A 582 9.02 -32.33 -7.35
C GLN A 582 9.62 -33.73 -7.14
N VAL A 583 9.04 -34.73 -7.79
CA VAL A 583 9.60 -36.06 -7.98
C VAL A 583 9.88 -36.29 -9.46
N ALA A 584 11.13 -36.61 -9.77
CA ALA A 584 11.60 -37.00 -11.09
C ALA A 584 11.87 -38.50 -11.15
N GLY A 585 11.51 -39.14 -12.26
CA GLY A 585 11.86 -40.52 -12.59
C GLY A 585 12.64 -40.61 -13.91
N GLY A 586 13.00 -41.83 -14.32
CA GLY A 586 13.82 -42.07 -15.52
C GLY A 586 13.22 -41.58 -16.85
N SER A 587 11.95 -41.15 -16.87
CA SER A 587 11.24 -40.62 -18.04
C SER A 587 10.75 -39.17 -17.87
N GLY A 588 11.17 -38.44 -16.82
CA GLY A 588 10.76 -37.06 -16.54
C GLY A 588 10.07 -36.89 -15.19
N VAL A 589 9.39 -35.75 -15.01
CA VAL A 589 8.65 -35.42 -13.78
C VAL A 589 7.41 -36.29 -13.65
N THR A 590 7.25 -36.96 -12.51
CA THR A 590 6.11 -37.83 -12.22
C THR A 590 5.09 -37.15 -11.31
N ARG A 591 5.54 -36.30 -10.39
CA ARG A 591 4.69 -35.60 -9.42
C ARG A 591 5.29 -34.26 -8.99
N GLN A 592 4.45 -33.27 -8.72
CA GLN A 592 4.81 -31.98 -8.14
C GLN A 592 3.79 -31.60 -7.07
N MET A 593 4.28 -30.94 -6.03
CA MET A 593 3.48 -30.33 -4.98
C MET A 593 3.62 -28.80 -5.07
N GLY A 594 2.51 -28.09 -4.96
CA GLY A 594 2.49 -26.63 -5.01
C GLY A 594 1.16 -26.05 -5.50
N PHE A 595 1.20 -24.83 -5.99
CA PHE A 595 0.00 -24.05 -6.28
C PHE A 595 -0.04 -23.60 -7.73
N THR A 596 -1.25 -23.57 -8.28
CA THR A 596 -1.54 -22.99 -9.60
C THR A 596 -2.64 -21.94 -9.46
N GLY A 597 -2.63 -20.93 -10.32
CA GLY A 597 -3.61 -19.83 -10.33
C GLY A 597 -3.72 -19.10 -8.99
N LEU A 598 -2.58 -18.71 -8.40
CA LEU A 598 -2.51 -18.09 -7.09
C LEU A 598 -3.33 -16.79 -7.05
N ASP A 599 -4.03 -16.57 -5.93
CA ASP A 599 -4.66 -15.28 -5.66
C ASP A 599 -3.67 -14.27 -5.06
N GLY A 600 -4.14 -13.05 -4.80
CA GLY A 600 -3.32 -11.97 -4.28
C GLY A 600 -2.76 -12.24 -2.88
N GLU A 601 -3.50 -12.95 -2.03
CA GLU A 601 -3.09 -13.24 -0.65
C GLU A 601 -2.00 -14.31 -0.61
N LEU A 602 -2.18 -15.41 -1.35
CA LEU A 602 -1.18 -16.47 -1.44
C LEU A 602 0.10 -15.99 -2.13
N GLN A 603 -0.01 -15.17 -3.18
CA GLN A 603 1.16 -14.53 -3.79
C GLN A 603 1.90 -13.64 -2.78
N SER A 604 1.18 -12.81 -2.02
CA SER A 604 1.77 -11.91 -1.01
C SER A 604 2.51 -12.68 0.09
N ALA A 605 1.97 -13.82 0.52
CA ALA A 605 2.57 -14.67 1.54
C ALA A 605 3.94 -15.23 1.12
N PHE A 606 4.14 -15.48 -0.18
CA PHE A 606 5.41 -15.97 -0.75
C PHE A 606 6.33 -14.87 -1.30
N GLN A 607 5.88 -13.62 -1.31
CA GLN A 607 6.70 -12.44 -1.61
C GLN A 607 7.26 -11.77 -0.34
N THR A 608 7.44 -12.50 0.76
CA THR A 608 8.02 -11.96 2.00
C THR A 608 9.44 -12.50 2.22
N SER A 609 10.35 -11.63 2.67
CA SER A 609 11.76 -11.95 2.91
C SER A 609 12.01 -12.70 4.22
N ASP A 610 11.38 -12.25 5.30
CA ASP A 610 11.37 -12.91 6.61
C ASP A 610 10.17 -13.87 6.71
N GLN A 611 10.09 -14.83 5.78
CA GLN A 611 8.95 -15.74 5.69
C GLN A 611 8.92 -16.72 6.88
N PHE A 612 7.84 -16.67 7.65
CA PHE A 612 7.44 -17.73 8.59
C PHE A 612 5.94 -17.92 8.47
N LEU A 613 5.52 -18.64 7.45
CA LEU A 613 4.11 -18.84 7.12
C LEU A 613 3.61 -20.13 7.77
N VAL A 614 2.52 -20.03 8.52
CA VAL A 614 1.79 -21.17 9.10
C VAL A 614 0.43 -21.23 8.42
N ILE A 615 0.12 -22.36 7.80
CA ILE A 615 -1.12 -22.58 7.07
C ILE A 615 -1.92 -23.70 7.73
N VAL A 616 -3.09 -23.35 8.27
CA VAL A 616 -4.04 -24.30 8.85
C VAL A 616 -5.38 -24.30 8.13
N ASN A 617 -5.73 -23.25 7.37
CA ASN A 617 -6.92 -23.21 6.51
C ASN A 617 -6.58 -23.37 5.02
N ASN A 618 -7.60 -23.56 4.18
CA ASN A 618 -7.46 -23.78 2.75
C ASN A 618 -8.12 -22.73 1.85
N GLU A 619 -8.65 -21.64 2.42
CA GLU A 619 -9.46 -20.65 1.71
C GLU A 619 -8.73 -20.09 0.47
N HIS A 620 -7.44 -19.81 0.61
CA HIS A 620 -6.60 -19.19 -0.42
C HIS A 620 -5.68 -20.18 -1.17
N LEU A 621 -5.77 -21.49 -0.90
CA LEU A 621 -4.89 -22.48 -1.52
C LEU A 621 -5.39 -22.94 -2.90
N GLY A 622 -6.66 -22.65 -3.22
CA GLY A 622 -7.35 -23.21 -4.37
C GLY A 622 -7.87 -24.63 -4.12
N PRO A 623 -8.75 -25.15 -4.99
CA PRO A 623 -9.30 -26.50 -4.83
C PRO A 623 -8.22 -27.56 -4.92
N ILE A 624 -8.33 -28.61 -4.10
CA ILE A 624 -7.45 -29.78 -4.19
C ILE A 624 -7.58 -30.40 -5.59
N VAL A 625 -6.45 -30.62 -6.25
CA VAL A 625 -6.41 -31.24 -7.57
C VAL A 625 -6.68 -32.74 -7.42
N PRO A 626 -7.69 -33.31 -8.11
CA PRO A 626 -7.98 -34.74 -8.01
C PRO A 626 -6.82 -35.62 -8.46
N ALA A 627 -6.62 -36.77 -7.80
CA ALA A 627 -5.57 -37.74 -8.14
C ALA A 627 -5.67 -38.27 -9.60
N SER A 628 -6.84 -38.17 -10.23
CA SER A 628 -7.06 -38.54 -11.64
C SER A 628 -6.49 -37.54 -12.65
N SER A 629 -6.16 -36.32 -12.22
CA SER A 629 -5.54 -35.30 -13.07
C SER A 629 -4.03 -35.50 -13.16
N PRO A 630 -3.33 -34.97 -14.19
CA PRO A 630 -1.88 -34.93 -14.20
C PRO A 630 -1.36 -34.29 -12.92
N GLN A 631 -0.48 -34.97 -12.19
CA GLN A 631 0.04 -34.52 -10.89
C GLN A 631 1.27 -33.62 -11.03
N TRP A 632 1.41 -32.94 -12.17
CA TRP A 632 2.49 -32.01 -12.48
C TRP A 632 1.90 -30.82 -13.25
N PHE A 633 2.48 -29.65 -13.07
CA PHE A 633 1.97 -28.39 -13.62
C PHE A 633 3.06 -27.46 -14.15
N MET A 634 4.33 -27.65 -13.75
CA MET A 634 5.46 -26.78 -14.08
C MET A 634 6.54 -27.53 -14.90
N PRO A 635 7.25 -26.86 -15.83
CA PRO A 635 8.43 -27.43 -16.49
C PRO A 635 9.45 -28.01 -15.51
N PRO A 636 10.18 -29.08 -15.89
CA PRO A 636 10.39 -29.58 -17.26
C PRO A 636 9.31 -30.54 -17.81
N ALA A 637 8.19 -30.73 -17.12
CA ALA A 637 7.10 -31.60 -17.59
C ALA A 637 6.37 -31.06 -18.86
N PRO A 638 6.13 -31.88 -19.91
CA PRO A 638 5.41 -31.49 -21.13
C PRO A 638 3.90 -31.91 -21.15
N PRO A 639 3.00 -31.23 -21.91
CA PRO A 639 2.17 -30.03 -21.62
C PRO A 639 0.74 -30.34 -21.06
N PRO A 640 -0.07 -29.35 -20.56
CA PRO A 640 0.16 -27.90 -20.54
C PRO A 640 0.35 -27.31 -19.12
N PRO A 641 0.95 -26.12 -19.02
CA PRO A 641 1.03 -25.37 -17.77
C PRO A 641 -0.38 -25.04 -17.27
N VAL A 642 -0.83 -25.77 -16.24
CA VAL A 642 -2.11 -25.51 -15.61
C VAL A 642 -2.01 -24.16 -14.89
N THR A 643 -2.89 -23.22 -15.26
CA THR A 643 -2.95 -21.86 -14.70
C THR A 643 -4.26 -21.58 -13.98
N THR A 644 -5.18 -22.55 -13.97
CA THR A 644 -6.40 -22.51 -13.17
C THR A 644 -6.05 -22.65 -11.68
N PRO A 645 -6.78 -21.97 -10.77
CA PRO A 645 -6.57 -22.13 -9.33
C PRO A 645 -6.61 -23.59 -8.91
N GLY A 646 -5.59 -24.06 -8.18
CA GLY A 646 -5.53 -25.44 -7.70
C GLY A 646 -4.35 -25.72 -6.79
N PHE A 647 -4.60 -26.51 -5.75
CA PHE A 647 -3.61 -27.02 -4.82
C PHE A 647 -3.22 -28.45 -5.17
N TYR A 648 -2.00 -28.62 -5.68
CA TYR A 648 -1.37 -29.92 -5.86
C TYR A 648 -0.81 -30.36 -4.52
N ASN A 649 -1.62 -31.07 -3.74
CA ASN A 649 -1.36 -31.31 -2.33
C ASN A 649 -0.73 -32.68 -2.02
N THR A 650 -0.41 -33.48 -3.05
CA THR A 650 0.14 -34.83 -2.89
C THR A 650 1.60 -34.90 -3.33
N ILE A 651 2.39 -35.73 -2.64
CA ILE A 651 3.79 -36.01 -2.98
C ILE A 651 4.15 -37.44 -2.55
N ASN A 652 5.20 -38.04 -3.12
CA ASN A 652 5.61 -39.39 -2.76
C ASN A 652 7.10 -39.50 -2.44
N ILE A 653 7.44 -40.39 -1.50
CA ILE A 653 8.82 -40.77 -1.16
C ILE A 653 8.96 -42.28 -1.37
N GLY A 654 9.62 -42.67 -2.47
CA GLY A 654 9.49 -44.05 -2.98
C GLY A 654 8.03 -44.36 -3.30
N ASP A 655 7.55 -45.50 -2.83
CA ASP A 655 6.16 -45.97 -3.04
C ASP A 655 5.17 -45.53 -1.94
N TRP A 656 5.59 -44.63 -1.04
CA TRP A 656 4.71 -44.04 -0.02
C TRP A 656 4.12 -42.73 -0.52
N ASN A 657 2.79 -42.61 -0.53
CA ASN A 657 2.09 -41.40 -0.95
C ASN A 657 1.59 -40.60 0.27
N PHE A 658 1.88 -39.31 0.28
CA PHE A 658 1.47 -38.37 1.30
C PHE A 658 0.58 -37.28 0.71
N ALA A 659 -0.41 -36.84 1.50
CA ALA A 659 -1.29 -35.74 1.13
C ALA A 659 -1.35 -34.68 2.25
N SER A 660 -1.27 -33.41 1.86
CA SER A 660 -1.51 -32.26 2.72
C SER A 660 -2.95 -31.79 2.57
N ASN A 661 -3.86 -32.35 3.36
CA ASN A 661 -5.28 -31.97 3.35
C ASN A 661 -5.52 -30.79 4.29
N THR A 662 -4.73 -29.72 4.16
CA THR A 662 -4.78 -28.54 5.02
C THR A 662 -6.18 -27.91 5.01
N GLY A 663 -6.61 -27.36 6.14
CA GLY A 663 -7.98 -26.83 6.29
C GLY A 663 -9.09 -27.87 6.34
N SER A 664 -8.78 -29.16 6.16
CA SER A 664 -9.77 -30.24 6.20
C SER A 664 -9.66 -31.01 7.51
N ALA A 665 -10.78 -31.24 8.19
CA ALA A 665 -10.85 -32.02 9.44
C ALA A 665 -10.06 -31.45 10.64
N ASN A 666 -9.88 -30.13 10.72
CA ASN A 666 -9.37 -29.49 11.94
C ASN A 666 -10.46 -29.43 13.02
N ALA A 667 -10.05 -29.63 14.28
CA ALA A 667 -10.87 -29.38 15.46
C ALA A 667 -10.08 -28.50 16.44
N TYR A 668 -10.80 -27.80 17.34
CA TYR A 668 -10.16 -26.97 18.35
C TYR A 668 -9.13 -27.76 19.16
N GLY A 669 -7.85 -27.37 19.06
CA GLY A 669 -6.75 -28.04 19.74
C GLY A 669 -6.28 -29.36 19.10
N ASP A 670 -6.81 -29.74 17.94
CA ASP A 670 -6.31 -30.84 17.12
C ASP A 670 -6.30 -30.49 15.63
N TYR A 671 -5.13 -30.08 15.14
CA TYR A 671 -4.96 -29.62 13.77
C TYR A 671 -4.26 -30.67 12.91
N HIS A 672 -4.65 -30.77 11.64
CA HIS A 672 -4.17 -31.76 10.69
C HIS A 672 -3.56 -31.11 9.45
N SER A 673 -2.55 -31.77 8.86
CA SER A 673 -1.87 -31.30 7.64
C SER A 673 -1.43 -29.82 7.72
N VAL A 674 -0.90 -29.41 8.87
CA VAL A 674 -0.44 -28.03 9.08
C VAL A 674 0.84 -27.79 8.30
N ILE A 675 0.81 -26.82 7.38
CA ILE A 675 1.99 -26.47 6.57
C ILE A 675 2.74 -25.33 7.27
N ILE A 676 4.05 -25.47 7.40
CA ILE A 676 4.95 -24.44 7.89
C ILE A 676 5.98 -24.19 6.80
N VAL A 677 6.04 -22.96 6.29
CA VAL A 677 7.09 -22.50 5.38
C VAL A 677 8.02 -21.55 6.14
N LYS A 678 9.30 -21.93 6.26
CA LYS A 678 10.30 -21.17 7.01
C LYS A 678 11.43 -20.72 6.10
N GLY A 679 11.51 -19.41 5.89
CA GLY A 679 12.63 -18.70 5.27
C GLY A 679 13.39 -17.78 6.23
N VAL A 680 12.84 -17.51 7.42
CA VAL A 680 13.45 -16.62 8.42
C VAL A 680 14.48 -17.34 9.31
N LYS A 681 15.45 -16.58 9.85
CA LYS A 681 16.35 -17.06 10.91
C LYS A 681 15.62 -17.17 12.25
N GLY A 682 15.90 -18.24 13.00
CA GLY A 682 15.31 -18.51 14.31
C GLY A 682 14.93 -19.98 14.44
N LYS A 683 14.84 -20.48 15.67
CA LYS A 683 14.45 -21.87 15.94
C LYS A 683 12.93 -22.00 15.83
N LEU A 684 12.45 -23.08 15.22
CA LEU A 684 11.01 -23.42 15.27
C LEU A 684 10.59 -23.57 16.74
N LEU A 685 11.33 -24.39 17.49
CA LEU A 685 11.16 -24.60 18.93
C LEU A 685 12.50 -24.38 19.64
N ASP A 686 12.55 -23.37 20.50
CA ASP A 686 13.64 -23.16 21.44
C ASP A 686 13.22 -23.71 22.81
N VAL A 687 14.08 -24.51 23.44
CA VAL A 687 13.74 -25.23 24.67
C VAL A 687 14.78 -24.89 25.73
N ASP A 688 14.30 -24.61 26.94
CA ASP A 688 15.17 -24.40 28.09
C ASP A 688 15.84 -25.73 28.48
N PRO A 689 17.18 -25.80 28.53
CA PRO A 689 17.90 -27.03 28.81
C PRO A 689 17.75 -27.52 30.25
N VAL A 690 17.24 -26.70 31.17
CA VAL A 690 17.10 -27.00 32.60
C VAL A 690 15.74 -27.61 32.92
N ASN A 691 14.65 -26.98 32.47
CA ASN A 691 13.28 -27.44 32.79
C ASN A 691 12.56 -28.11 31.60
N GLY A 692 13.14 -28.07 30.39
CA GLY A 692 12.57 -28.71 29.21
C GLY A 692 11.30 -28.04 28.69
N GLU A 693 11.10 -26.76 28.98
CA GLU A 693 9.95 -25.97 28.53
C GLU A 693 10.29 -25.12 27.29
N ALA A 694 9.27 -24.80 26.50
CA ALA A 694 9.42 -23.96 25.32
C ALA A 694 9.67 -22.49 25.69
N LEU A 695 10.74 -21.90 25.15
CA LEU A 695 11.11 -20.52 25.40
C LEU A 695 10.33 -19.53 24.51
N PRO A 696 10.15 -18.27 24.94
CA PRO A 696 9.51 -17.21 24.14
C PRO A 696 10.19 -16.91 22.80
N THR A 697 11.44 -17.33 22.62
CA THR A 697 12.22 -17.19 21.38
C THR A 697 11.77 -18.15 20.27
N SER A 698 10.93 -19.15 20.58
CA SER A 698 10.37 -20.10 19.62
C SER A 698 9.47 -19.40 18.59
N LEU A 699 9.71 -19.64 17.30
CA LEU A 699 8.87 -19.07 16.23
C LEU A 699 7.42 -19.59 16.31
N VAL A 700 7.23 -20.88 16.63
CA VAL A 700 5.89 -21.48 16.78
C VAL A 700 5.11 -20.96 18.00
N ARG A 701 5.78 -20.27 18.94
CA ARG A 701 5.14 -19.64 20.11
C ARG A 701 4.74 -18.18 19.86
N SER A 702 5.10 -17.62 18.70
CA SER A 702 4.99 -16.19 18.42
C SER A 702 4.10 -15.90 17.20
N PRO A 703 2.75 -15.99 17.30
CA PRO A 703 1.86 -15.67 16.18
C PRO A 703 2.07 -14.29 15.55
N ASP A 704 2.57 -13.29 16.30
CA ASP A 704 2.97 -11.98 15.76
C ASP A 704 4.09 -12.02 14.73
N LYS A 705 4.87 -13.10 14.70
CA LYS A 705 5.95 -13.30 13.73
C LYS A 705 5.49 -14.14 12.54
N TRP A 706 4.24 -14.60 12.51
CA TRP A 706 3.74 -15.45 11.44
C TRP A 706 3.29 -14.57 10.26
N THR A 707 3.78 -14.90 9.07
CA THR A 707 3.41 -14.23 7.83
C THR A 707 1.91 -14.38 7.60
N MET A 708 1.18 -13.27 7.51
CA MET A 708 -0.26 -13.23 7.20
C MET A 708 -1.12 -14.17 8.05
N ARG A 709 -0.83 -14.20 9.36
CA ARG A 709 -1.46 -15.11 10.32
C ARG A 709 -3.00 -15.11 10.29
N ASP A 710 -3.61 -13.94 10.13
CA ASP A 710 -5.07 -13.79 10.21
C ASP A 710 -5.74 -14.43 8.98
N VAL A 711 -4.99 -14.57 7.88
CA VAL A 711 -5.43 -15.14 6.60
C VAL A 711 -5.16 -16.64 6.52
N PHE A 712 -3.98 -17.12 6.94
CA PHE A 712 -3.58 -18.53 6.74
C PHE A 712 -3.56 -19.38 8.03
N ALA A 713 -3.35 -18.76 9.18
CA ALA A 713 -3.20 -19.45 10.47
C ALA A 713 -4.49 -19.44 11.31
N SER A 714 -5.53 -18.73 10.87
CA SER A 714 -6.89 -18.81 11.44
C SER A 714 -7.57 -20.09 10.92
N PRO A 715 -8.02 -21.03 11.77
CA PRO A 715 -8.74 -22.24 11.35
C PRO A 715 -10.01 -21.95 10.55
N ASP A 716 -10.53 -22.93 9.79
CA ASP A 716 -11.75 -22.80 8.96
C ASP A 716 -13.01 -23.20 9.77
N PRO A 717 -14.07 -22.35 9.85
CA PRO A 717 -14.18 -21.01 9.27
C PRO A 717 -13.26 -20.00 9.96
N PRO A 718 -12.68 -19.01 9.24
CA PRO A 718 -11.67 -18.09 9.76
C PRO A 718 -11.99 -17.50 11.13
N ASP A 719 -11.27 -17.98 12.17
CA ASP A 719 -11.37 -17.49 13.55
C ASP A 719 -9.99 -17.11 14.11
N THR A 720 -9.71 -15.80 14.13
CA THR A 720 -8.44 -15.26 14.66
C THR A 720 -8.30 -15.44 16.17
N SER A 721 -9.37 -15.76 16.90
CA SER A 721 -9.31 -16.05 18.33
C SER A 721 -8.60 -17.38 18.64
N GLU A 722 -8.51 -18.28 17.66
CA GLU A 722 -7.85 -19.58 17.80
C GLU A 722 -6.34 -19.55 17.55
N LEU A 723 -5.75 -18.41 17.15
CA LEU A 723 -4.30 -18.30 16.91
C LEU A 723 -3.45 -18.75 18.12
N GLY A 724 -3.93 -18.46 19.33
CA GLY A 724 -3.29 -18.95 20.56
C GLY A 724 -3.38 -20.48 20.72
N ALA A 725 -4.50 -21.09 20.32
CA ALA A 725 -4.68 -22.53 20.36
C ALA A 725 -3.81 -23.25 19.31
N VAL A 726 -3.72 -22.71 18.09
CA VAL A 726 -2.81 -23.21 17.04
C VAL A 726 -1.35 -23.15 17.51
N SER A 727 -0.95 -22.03 18.12
CA SER A 727 0.40 -21.85 18.65
C SER A 727 0.72 -22.87 19.75
N ASN A 728 -0.20 -23.06 20.70
CA ASN A 728 -0.04 -24.05 21.77
C ASN A 728 0.07 -25.47 21.20
N TRP A 729 -0.78 -25.84 20.24
CA TRP A 729 -0.71 -27.14 19.58
C TRP A 729 0.63 -27.35 18.88
N LEU A 730 1.14 -26.36 18.13
CA LEU A 730 2.45 -26.46 17.48
C LEU A 730 3.60 -26.62 18.48
N VAL A 731 3.55 -25.88 19.59
CA VAL A 731 4.52 -26.01 20.69
C VAL A 731 4.48 -27.43 21.25
N ASP A 732 3.31 -27.94 21.61
CA ASP A 732 3.15 -29.26 22.21
C ASP A 732 3.57 -30.37 21.24
N TYR A 733 3.21 -30.25 19.97
CA TYR A 733 3.59 -31.18 18.91
C TYR A 733 5.11 -31.26 18.75
N CYS A 734 5.78 -30.11 18.62
CA CYS A 734 7.24 -30.06 18.50
C CYS A 734 7.94 -30.51 19.79
N LEU A 735 7.40 -30.16 20.95
CA LEU A 735 7.98 -30.50 22.25
C LEU A 735 7.87 -32.00 22.55
N SER A 736 6.76 -32.63 22.16
CA SER A 736 6.57 -34.09 22.22
C SER A 736 7.65 -34.82 21.41
N ALA A 737 7.92 -34.36 20.18
CA ALA A 737 9.00 -34.88 19.35
C ALA A 737 10.39 -34.61 19.95
N TYR A 738 10.64 -33.41 20.48
CA TYR A 738 11.91 -33.05 21.13
C TYR A 738 12.23 -33.91 22.36
N ARG A 739 11.21 -34.26 23.15
CA ARG A 739 11.37 -35.17 24.30
C ARG A 739 11.80 -36.58 23.88
N LYS A 740 11.48 -36.97 22.64
CA LYS A 740 11.91 -38.24 22.03
C LYS A 740 13.20 -38.12 21.21
N ARG A 741 13.95 -37.02 21.29
CA ARG A 741 15.17 -36.79 20.48
C ARG A 741 16.24 -37.88 20.57
N ASP A 742 16.24 -38.68 21.64
CA ASP A 742 17.17 -39.79 21.80
C ASP A 742 16.73 -41.04 21.00
N ASP A 743 15.45 -41.15 20.62
CA ASP A 743 14.94 -42.15 19.68
C ASP A 743 15.45 -41.82 18.26
N PRO A 744 16.16 -42.73 17.58
CA PRO A 744 16.66 -42.54 16.21
C PRO A 744 15.61 -42.05 15.21
N TYR A 745 14.33 -42.37 15.42
CA TYR A 745 13.23 -41.92 14.56
C TYR A 745 12.96 -40.41 14.63
N PHE A 746 13.26 -39.76 15.76
CA PHE A 746 12.99 -38.33 15.98
C PHE A 746 14.22 -37.44 15.89
N GLN A 747 15.43 -38.01 15.79
CA GLN A 747 16.70 -37.26 15.79
C GLN A 747 16.75 -36.16 14.72
N ASN A 748 16.36 -36.49 13.47
CA ASN A 748 16.40 -35.50 12.39
C ASN A 748 15.42 -34.35 12.63
N PHE A 749 14.17 -34.66 12.98
CA PHE A 749 13.16 -33.64 13.28
C PHE A 749 13.55 -32.76 14.46
N ALA A 750 14.06 -33.36 15.55
CA ALA A 750 14.54 -32.64 16.73
C ALA A 750 15.70 -31.70 16.39
N LYS A 751 16.61 -32.12 15.50
CA LYS A 751 17.68 -31.26 14.98
C LYS A 751 17.12 -30.08 14.20
N ILE A 752 16.17 -30.33 13.28
CA ILE A 752 15.55 -29.30 12.44
C ILE A 752 14.83 -28.25 13.27
N ILE A 753 13.99 -28.66 14.23
CA ILE A 753 13.22 -27.68 15.02
C ILE A 753 14.11 -26.81 15.91
N GLN A 754 15.32 -27.28 16.24
CA GLN A 754 16.30 -26.54 17.03
C GLN A 754 17.36 -25.80 16.19
N ASP A 755 17.40 -25.99 14.87
CA ASP A 755 18.35 -25.33 13.99
C ASP A 755 17.84 -23.92 13.62
N PRO A 756 18.52 -22.84 14.05
CA PRO A 756 18.10 -21.49 13.73
C PRO A 756 18.23 -21.14 12.24
N ASN A 757 19.05 -21.88 11.48
CA ASN A 757 19.36 -21.59 10.08
C ASN A 757 18.67 -22.54 9.10
N TRP A 758 17.97 -23.57 9.59
CA TRP A 758 17.21 -24.46 8.70
C TRP A 758 16.10 -23.68 7.98
N THR A 759 15.96 -23.90 6.68
CA THR A 759 14.91 -23.31 5.83
C THR A 759 14.27 -24.43 5.00
N GLY A 760 12.97 -24.31 4.74
CA GLY A 760 12.21 -25.33 4.03
C GLY A 760 10.73 -25.34 4.37
N VAL A 761 10.07 -26.43 4.01
CA VAL A 761 8.65 -26.67 4.29
C VAL A 761 8.50 -27.87 5.21
N LEU A 762 7.65 -27.77 6.22
CA LEU A 762 7.18 -28.89 7.04
C LEU A 762 5.67 -29.03 6.88
N ILE A 763 5.21 -30.26 6.73
CA ILE A 763 3.79 -30.63 6.78
C ILE A 763 3.64 -31.54 7.99
N LEU A 764 2.98 -31.04 9.03
CA LEU A 764 2.78 -31.77 10.29
C LEU A 764 1.46 -32.55 10.24
N LYS A 765 1.46 -33.76 10.81
CA LYS A 765 0.29 -34.65 10.84
C LYS A 765 -0.31 -34.82 9.43
N ALA A 766 0.56 -35.11 8.45
CA ALA A 766 0.20 -35.27 7.04
C ALA A 766 -0.52 -36.60 6.82
N THR A 767 -1.45 -36.65 5.87
CA THR A 767 -2.20 -37.87 5.55
C THR A 767 -1.29 -38.86 4.83
N VAL A 768 -1.33 -40.13 5.23
CA VAL A 768 -0.76 -41.23 4.44
C VAL A 768 -1.87 -41.73 3.51
N GLU A 769 -1.80 -41.33 2.24
CA GLU A 769 -2.85 -41.61 1.25
C GLU A 769 -2.78 -43.05 0.76
N ASP A 770 -1.56 -43.50 0.41
CA ASP A 770 -1.28 -44.88 0.04
C ASP A 770 0.05 -45.34 0.65
N VAL A 771 0.13 -46.66 0.86
CA VAL A 771 1.35 -47.37 1.26
C VAL A 771 1.83 -48.26 0.12
N PRO A 772 3.11 -48.71 0.15
CA PRO A 772 3.61 -49.71 -0.79
C PRO A 772 2.69 -50.93 -0.87
N THR A 773 2.50 -51.48 -2.08
CA THR A 773 1.52 -52.56 -2.33
C THR A 773 1.73 -53.79 -1.45
N GLU A 774 2.97 -54.08 -1.07
CA GLU A 774 3.40 -55.15 -0.17
C GLU A 774 2.90 -54.94 1.27
N LEU A 775 2.64 -53.69 1.65
CA LEU A 775 2.15 -53.29 2.96
C LEU A 775 0.65 -53.04 3.00
N ALA A 776 -0.06 -53.13 1.86
CA ALA A 776 -1.50 -52.85 1.80
C ALA A 776 -2.31 -53.69 2.80
N GLY A 777 -1.90 -54.94 3.06
CA GLY A 777 -2.53 -55.82 4.05
C GLY A 777 -2.32 -55.37 5.50
N ILE A 778 -1.27 -54.60 5.80
CA ILE A 778 -1.01 -54.08 7.15
C ILE A 778 -2.05 -53.03 7.55
N LEU A 779 -2.54 -52.25 6.59
CA LEU A 779 -3.54 -51.20 6.87
C LEU A 779 -4.86 -51.77 7.40
N ALA A 780 -5.20 -53.02 7.06
CA ALA A 780 -6.38 -53.69 7.60
C ALA A 780 -6.31 -53.89 9.13
N GLY A 781 -5.11 -53.83 9.72
CA GLY A 781 -4.91 -53.95 11.17
C GLY A 781 -4.86 -52.63 11.92
N VAL A 782 -5.00 -51.48 11.25
CA VAL A 782 -5.05 -50.17 11.92
C VAL A 782 -6.40 -50.01 12.62
N LYS A 783 -6.39 -49.91 13.95
CA LYS A 783 -7.62 -49.82 14.76
C LYS A 783 -8.28 -48.44 14.67
N ASP A 784 -7.47 -47.40 14.78
CA ASP A 784 -7.89 -46.01 14.64
C ASP A 784 -7.23 -45.40 13.40
N PRO A 785 -7.97 -45.34 12.27
CA PRO A 785 -7.46 -44.73 11.04
C PRO A 785 -7.04 -43.26 11.21
N SER A 786 -7.63 -42.52 12.16
CA SER A 786 -7.28 -41.11 12.41
C SER A 786 -5.92 -40.94 13.08
N ALA A 787 -5.44 -41.98 13.76
CA ALA A 787 -4.11 -42.05 14.36
C ALA A 787 -3.03 -42.51 13.36
N PHE A 788 -3.41 -42.99 12.18
CA PHE A 788 -2.47 -43.40 11.13
C PHE A 788 -2.13 -42.24 10.20
N TYR A 789 -1.09 -41.50 10.56
CA TYR A 789 -0.60 -40.34 9.81
C TYR A 789 0.93 -40.29 9.77
N ALA A 790 1.47 -39.51 8.84
CA ALA A 790 2.88 -39.14 8.87
C ALA A 790 3.05 -38.02 9.90
N HIS A 791 3.86 -38.25 10.93
CA HIS A 791 4.18 -37.25 11.95
C HIS A 791 4.65 -35.95 11.28
N HIS A 792 5.53 -36.07 10.29
CA HIS A 792 5.88 -34.95 9.43
C HIS A 792 6.33 -35.43 8.07
N VAL A 793 6.14 -34.59 7.07
CA VAL A 793 6.84 -34.62 5.79
C VAL A 793 7.57 -33.30 5.66
N GLY A 794 8.86 -33.34 5.36
CA GLY A 794 9.71 -32.19 5.21
C GLY A 794 10.29 -32.09 3.82
N ILE A 795 10.40 -30.86 3.34
CA ILE A 795 10.91 -30.52 2.01
C ILE A 795 12.07 -29.55 2.22
N GLU A 796 13.24 -29.90 1.71
CA GLU A 796 14.39 -29.02 1.67
C GLU A 796 14.41 -28.22 0.37
N ILE A 797 14.70 -26.92 0.45
CA ILE A 797 14.83 -26.07 -0.74
C ILE A 797 16.07 -26.51 -1.53
N GLY A 798 15.83 -27.01 -2.76
CA GLY A 798 16.85 -27.59 -3.62
C GLY A 798 17.64 -26.57 -4.46
N GLN A 799 18.63 -27.06 -5.19
CA GLN A 799 19.36 -26.25 -6.18
C GLN A 799 18.51 -26.05 -7.44
N ILE A 800 18.58 -24.85 -7.99
CA ILE A 800 17.82 -24.43 -9.18
C ILE A 800 18.80 -24.30 -10.34
N ASP A 801 18.42 -24.80 -11.52
CA ASP A 801 19.17 -24.53 -12.74
C ASP A 801 19.09 -23.03 -13.06
N GLY A 802 20.21 -22.32 -12.91
CA GLY A 802 20.30 -20.90 -13.17
C GLY A 802 20.06 -20.50 -14.63
N LYS A 803 20.12 -21.45 -15.58
CA LYS A 803 19.88 -21.17 -17.01
C LYS A 803 18.40 -21.08 -17.35
N ASN A 804 17.60 -22.03 -16.87
CA ASN A 804 16.18 -22.12 -17.20
C ASN A 804 15.25 -21.76 -16.03
N VAL A 805 15.82 -21.48 -14.86
CA VAL A 805 15.12 -21.27 -13.57
C VAL A 805 14.12 -22.40 -13.32
N GLN A 806 14.63 -23.63 -13.33
CA GLN A 806 13.86 -24.86 -13.23
C GLN A 806 14.52 -25.85 -12.28
N GLN A 807 13.74 -26.79 -11.76
CA GLN A 807 14.25 -27.93 -11.01
C GLN A 807 14.23 -29.19 -11.89
N THR A 808 15.39 -29.79 -12.11
CA THR A 808 15.54 -30.98 -12.98
C THR A 808 15.39 -32.29 -12.23
N ASP A 809 15.79 -32.33 -10.96
CA ASP A 809 15.86 -33.54 -10.15
C ASP A 809 14.73 -33.61 -9.11
N THR A 810 14.65 -34.73 -8.40
CA THR A 810 13.75 -34.90 -7.25
C THR A 810 14.18 -33.98 -6.10
N THR A 811 13.23 -33.28 -5.48
CA THR A 811 13.48 -32.47 -4.28
C THR A 811 13.92 -33.37 -3.13
N SER A 812 14.90 -32.95 -2.32
CA SER A 812 15.29 -33.65 -1.11
C SER A 812 14.16 -33.57 -0.09
N MET A 813 13.58 -34.72 0.25
CA MET A 813 12.48 -34.85 1.19
C MET A 813 12.84 -35.79 2.33
N PHE A 814 12.24 -35.57 3.49
CA PHE A 814 12.38 -36.42 4.65
C PHE A 814 11.03 -36.54 5.35
N GLY A 815 10.90 -37.49 6.26
CA GLY A 815 9.63 -37.66 6.96
C GLY A 815 9.63 -38.83 7.91
N LEU A 816 8.55 -38.93 8.67
CA LEU A 816 8.37 -39.97 9.67
C LEU A 816 6.92 -40.39 9.72
N ILE A 817 6.65 -41.68 9.52
CA ILE A 817 5.42 -42.33 10.00
C ILE A 817 5.78 -42.99 11.33
N TYR A 818 5.00 -42.70 12.37
CA TYR A 818 5.23 -43.24 13.72
C TYR A 818 3.88 -43.58 14.36
N TYR A 819 3.32 -44.71 13.94
CA TYR A 819 2.07 -45.24 14.46
C TYR A 819 2.35 -46.15 15.66
N ILE A 820 1.56 -45.96 16.72
CA ILE A 820 1.46 -46.85 17.88
C ILE A 820 -0.04 -47.01 18.16
N ASP A 821 -0.50 -48.25 18.26
CA ASP A 821 -1.86 -48.53 18.66
C ASP A 821 -2.14 -47.98 20.08
N PRO A 822 -3.26 -47.27 20.31
CA PRO A 822 -3.55 -46.64 21.61
C PRO A 822 -3.63 -47.61 22.79
N GLU A 823 -3.94 -48.89 22.55
CA GLU A 823 -4.04 -49.93 23.58
C GLU A 823 -2.74 -50.70 23.77
N TYR A 824 -1.73 -50.43 22.94
CA TYR A 824 -0.45 -51.11 22.99
C TYR A 824 0.57 -50.39 23.87
N ASP A 825 0.96 -51.04 24.98
CA ASP A 825 2.07 -50.59 25.81
C ASP A 825 3.42 -51.05 25.23
N SER A 826 4.04 -50.16 24.46
CA SER A 826 5.36 -50.38 23.84
C SER A 826 6.54 -50.46 24.83
N SER A 827 6.32 -50.26 26.13
CA SER A 827 7.38 -50.35 27.16
C SER A 827 7.66 -51.79 27.63
N GLN A 828 6.76 -52.73 27.36
CA GLN A 828 6.89 -54.14 27.74
C GLN A 828 7.25 -54.99 26.52
N GLU A 829 8.03 -56.06 26.72
CA GLU A 829 8.29 -57.00 25.63
C GLU A 829 6.96 -57.69 25.25
N PRO A 830 6.49 -57.51 24.01
CA PRO A 830 5.22 -58.05 23.58
C PRO A 830 5.39 -59.56 23.45
N HIS A 831 4.99 -60.32 24.45
CA HIS A 831 4.89 -61.78 24.37
C HIS A 831 3.44 -62.24 24.49
N THR A 832 2.57 -61.40 25.08
CA THR A 832 1.11 -61.53 24.98
C THR A 832 0.52 -60.12 24.92
N VAL A 833 -0.11 -59.77 23.78
CA VAL A 833 -0.89 -58.54 23.62
C VAL A 833 -2.34 -58.97 23.50
N ALA A 834 -3.26 -58.33 24.23
CA ALA A 834 -4.67 -58.67 24.10
C ALA A 834 -5.15 -58.26 22.69
N PRO A 835 -5.63 -59.19 21.86
CA PRO A 835 -6.14 -58.84 20.54
C PRO A 835 -7.50 -58.14 20.65
N HIS A 836 -7.93 -57.49 19.56
CA HIS A 836 -9.21 -56.79 19.51
C HIS A 836 -10.40 -57.74 19.71
N ASP A 837 -10.37 -58.92 19.07
CA ASP A 837 -11.30 -60.02 19.37
C ASP A 837 -10.54 -61.33 19.65
N PRO A 838 -10.29 -61.68 20.92
CA PRO A 838 -9.60 -62.92 21.27
C PRO A 838 -10.37 -64.18 20.92
N ASN A 839 -11.67 -64.09 20.59
CA ASN A 839 -12.52 -65.22 20.24
C ASN A 839 -12.75 -65.36 18.74
N ALA A 840 -12.32 -64.38 17.93
CA ALA A 840 -12.46 -64.45 16.48
C ALA A 840 -11.67 -65.66 15.93
N PRO A 841 -12.16 -66.35 14.89
CA PRO A 841 -11.41 -67.43 14.28
C PRO A 841 -10.06 -66.95 13.72
N TYR A 842 -10.03 -65.70 13.26
CA TYR A 842 -8.87 -64.95 12.78
C TYR A 842 -9.06 -63.47 13.11
N ASP A 843 -8.01 -62.80 13.56
CA ASP A 843 -7.97 -61.35 13.77
C ASP A 843 -6.57 -60.82 13.46
N PHE A 844 -6.46 -59.60 12.93
CA PHE A 844 -5.18 -58.98 12.59
C PHE A 844 -5.15 -57.54 13.11
N THR A 845 -4.13 -57.23 13.90
CA THR A 845 -3.97 -55.91 14.53
C THR A 845 -2.55 -55.41 14.34
N LEU A 846 -2.42 -54.18 13.83
CA LEU A 846 -1.16 -53.48 13.75
C LEU A 846 -0.88 -52.80 15.09
N LEU A 847 0.23 -53.15 15.74
CA LEU A 847 0.61 -52.58 17.04
C LEU A 847 1.50 -51.36 16.87
N THR A 848 2.50 -51.43 15.99
CA THR A 848 3.36 -50.29 15.65
C THR A 848 3.77 -50.33 14.19
N LEU A 849 3.92 -49.15 13.59
CA LEU A 849 4.55 -48.98 12.29
C LEU A 849 5.40 -47.72 12.30
N LYS A 850 6.69 -47.88 12.03
CA LYS A 850 7.67 -46.80 12.04
C LYS A 850 8.43 -46.80 10.72
N ALA A 851 8.26 -45.76 9.93
CA ALA A 851 8.97 -45.57 8.67
C ALA A 851 9.66 -44.20 8.67
N LEU A 852 10.99 -44.21 8.68
CA LEU A 852 11.82 -43.01 8.61
C LEU A 852 12.30 -42.80 7.18
N PHE A 853 12.18 -41.57 6.68
CA PHE A 853 12.61 -41.17 5.35
C PHE A 853 13.67 -40.08 5.43
N GLU A 854 14.74 -40.22 4.65
CA GLU A 854 15.82 -39.23 4.51
C GLU A 854 16.28 -39.18 3.06
N ASN A 855 16.53 -37.98 2.52
CA ASN A 855 16.98 -37.74 1.15
C ASN A 855 16.10 -38.46 0.10
N SER A 856 14.79 -38.37 0.26
CA SER A 856 13.77 -38.92 -0.64
C SER A 856 13.80 -40.45 -0.76
N ALA A 857 14.31 -41.15 0.26
CA ALA A 857 14.30 -42.61 0.35
C ALA A 857 14.00 -43.10 1.78
N ILE A 858 13.45 -44.32 1.89
CA ILE A 858 13.21 -44.95 3.20
C ILE A 858 14.53 -45.31 3.88
N LYS A 859 14.83 -44.70 5.02
CA LYS A 859 16.06 -44.92 5.79
C LYS A 859 15.96 -46.10 6.74
N LYS A 860 14.83 -46.20 7.45
CA LYS A 860 14.59 -47.21 8.48
C LYS A 860 13.11 -47.60 8.49
N PHE A 861 12.84 -48.87 8.69
CA PHE A 861 11.48 -49.42 8.76
C PHE A 861 11.43 -50.47 9.86
N ASP A 862 10.53 -50.29 10.82
CA ASP A 862 10.18 -51.29 11.84
C ASP A 862 8.65 -51.39 11.91
N SER A 863 8.10 -52.60 11.93
CA SER A 863 6.66 -52.81 12.15
C SER A 863 6.46 -54.00 13.10
N LEU A 864 5.43 -53.91 13.92
CA LEU A 864 4.99 -55.02 14.75
C LEU A 864 3.47 -55.17 14.61
N ALA A 865 3.03 -56.36 14.21
CA ALA A 865 1.63 -56.71 14.11
C ALA A 865 1.36 -58.01 14.86
N GLN A 866 0.08 -58.25 15.14
CA GLN A 866 -0.43 -59.43 15.80
C GLN A 866 -1.46 -60.10 14.90
N MET A 867 -1.42 -61.42 14.81
CA MET A 867 -2.41 -62.23 14.10
C MET A 867 -2.95 -63.35 14.99
N VAL A 868 -4.22 -63.26 15.37
CA VAL A 868 -4.93 -64.31 16.10
C VAL A 868 -5.26 -65.46 15.17
N LEU A 869 -4.95 -66.69 15.60
CA LEU A 869 -5.17 -67.92 14.83
C LEU A 869 -5.91 -68.95 15.69
N ASN A 870 -7.18 -68.70 16.02
CA ASN A 870 -7.99 -69.67 16.75
C ASN A 870 -8.44 -70.86 15.89
N ARG A 871 -8.26 -70.80 14.57
CA ARG A 871 -8.46 -71.93 13.66
C ARG A 871 -7.33 -72.09 12.65
N ILE A 872 -6.80 -73.29 12.47
CA ILE A 872 -5.79 -73.58 11.44
C ILE A 872 -6.29 -74.76 10.60
N PHE A 873 -6.32 -74.60 9.27
CA PHE A 873 -6.90 -75.56 8.31
C PHE A 873 -8.33 -76.04 8.65
N GLY A 874 -9.11 -75.18 9.31
CA GLY A 874 -10.49 -75.48 9.72
C GLY A 874 -10.63 -76.13 11.10
N SER A 875 -9.54 -76.60 11.72
CA SER A 875 -9.53 -77.13 13.09
C SER A 875 -9.36 -76.01 14.12
N ALA A 876 -9.97 -76.15 15.29
CA ALA A 876 -9.77 -75.21 16.40
C ALA A 876 -8.37 -75.40 17.01
N VAL A 877 -7.70 -74.29 17.34
CA VAL A 877 -6.46 -74.29 18.10
C VAL A 877 -6.82 -74.27 19.58
N THR A 878 -6.38 -75.28 20.31
CA THR A 878 -6.66 -75.44 21.75
C THR A 878 -5.53 -74.91 22.63
N GLU A 879 -4.31 -74.88 22.09
CA GLU A 879 -3.13 -74.30 22.75
C GLU A 879 -2.15 -73.80 21.70
N MET A 880 -1.49 -72.67 21.98
CA MET A 880 -0.36 -72.16 21.23
C MET A 880 0.80 -71.80 22.18
N VAL A 881 2.03 -72.09 21.75
CA VAL A 881 3.26 -71.84 22.51
C VAL A 881 4.27 -71.14 21.63
N ASP A 882 4.86 -70.06 22.13
CA ASP A 882 5.94 -69.33 21.48
C ASP A 882 7.28 -69.95 21.87
N LEU A 883 8.05 -70.40 20.87
CA LEU A 883 9.34 -71.04 21.06
C LEU A 883 10.46 -69.99 21.06
N LYS A 884 10.64 -69.28 22.17
CA LYS A 884 11.80 -68.38 22.36
C LYS A 884 13.09 -69.21 22.46
N SER A 885 14.24 -68.58 22.19
CA SER A 885 15.55 -69.24 22.15
C SER A 885 15.90 -70.05 23.40
N ASP A 886 15.37 -69.62 24.57
CA ASP A 886 15.80 -70.15 25.87
C ASP A 886 14.64 -70.61 26.80
N ASP A 887 13.38 -70.34 26.48
CA ASP A 887 12.20 -70.78 27.27
C ASP A 887 10.88 -70.74 26.47
N PRO A 888 10.16 -71.86 26.25
CA PRO A 888 8.83 -71.85 25.64
C PRO A 888 7.79 -71.13 26.52
N GLN A 889 7.07 -70.17 25.96
CA GLN A 889 6.06 -69.39 26.69
C GLN A 889 4.65 -69.68 26.16
N ALA A 890 3.70 -69.86 27.07
CA ALA A 890 2.31 -70.06 26.70
C ALA A 890 1.75 -68.79 26.03
N ASN A 891 1.12 -68.95 24.87
CA ASN A 891 0.50 -67.87 24.14
C ASN A 891 -0.98 -67.81 24.51
N LEU A 892 -1.32 -66.93 25.46
CA LEU A 892 -2.66 -66.82 26.05
C LEU A 892 -3.77 -66.50 25.03
N TYR A 893 -3.41 -65.98 23.86
CA TYR A 893 -4.35 -65.45 22.88
C TYR A 893 -4.28 -66.15 21.52
N ASN A 894 -3.54 -67.26 21.40
CA ASN A 894 -3.27 -67.93 20.12
C ASN A 894 -2.80 -66.96 19.02
N ALA A 895 -1.97 -65.99 19.40
CA ALA A 895 -1.67 -64.84 18.56
C ALA A 895 -0.20 -64.79 18.13
N VAL A 896 0.04 -64.90 16.83
CA VAL A 896 1.37 -64.83 16.24
C VAL A 896 1.79 -63.36 16.13
N LEU A 897 2.94 -63.03 16.70
CA LEU A 897 3.56 -61.71 16.51
C LEU A 897 4.41 -61.69 15.24
N LEU A 898 4.11 -60.72 14.39
CA LEU A 898 4.74 -60.52 13.09
C LEU A 898 5.63 -59.27 13.15
N GLU A 899 6.90 -59.44 12.84
CA GLU A 899 7.85 -58.35 12.69
C GLU A 899 8.04 -58.00 11.22
N GLY A 900 7.94 -56.70 10.94
CA GLY A 900 8.17 -56.15 9.61
C GLY A 900 9.61 -55.75 9.40
N GLY A 901 10.17 -56.16 8.28
CA GLY A 901 11.51 -55.78 7.83
C GLY A 901 11.51 -55.27 6.40
N VAL A 902 12.54 -54.48 6.07
CA VAL A 902 12.77 -53.95 4.72
C VAL A 902 14.06 -54.55 4.15
N GLN A 903 14.01 -54.99 2.89
CA GLN A 903 15.16 -55.44 2.13
C GLN A 903 15.33 -54.54 0.90
N ARG A 904 16.58 -54.13 0.62
CA ARG A 904 16.93 -53.37 -0.58
C ARG A 904 17.66 -54.27 -1.56
N ASN A 905 17.09 -54.48 -2.73
CA ASN A 905 17.67 -55.25 -3.83
C ASN A 905 17.98 -54.29 -4.99
N GLY A 906 19.13 -53.62 -4.93
CA GLY A 906 19.43 -52.50 -5.83
C GLY A 906 18.53 -51.31 -5.54
N ASP A 907 17.83 -50.81 -6.56
CA ASP A 907 16.85 -49.71 -6.44
C ASP A 907 15.46 -50.18 -5.98
N ALA A 908 15.22 -51.50 -5.95
CA ALA A 908 13.95 -52.06 -5.50
C ALA A 908 13.91 -52.22 -3.97
N VAL A 909 12.85 -51.71 -3.34
CA VAL A 909 12.59 -51.86 -1.91
C VAL A 909 11.48 -52.89 -1.73
N VAL A 910 11.75 -53.94 -0.95
CA VAL A 910 10.79 -55.01 -0.64
C VAL A 910 10.50 -55.00 0.85
N TYR A 911 9.22 -55.03 1.21
CA TYR A 911 8.76 -55.17 2.59
C TYR A 911 8.33 -56.60 2.86
N SER A 912 8.57 -57.08 4.07
CA SER A 912 8.20 -58.44 4.48
C SER A 912 7.73 -58.44 5.93
N LEU A 913 6.79 -59.34 6.24
CA LEU A 913 6.40 -59.70 7.60
C LEU A 913 6.84 -61.13 7.87
N ALA A 914 7.53 -61.35 8.97
CA ALA A 914 7.93 -62.67 9.44
C ALA A 914 7.49 -62.87 10.88
N SER A 915 7.22 -64.12 11.27
CA SER A 915 6.96 -64.39 12.69
C SER A 915 8.20 -64.08 13.51
N ARG A 916 8.01 -63.34 14.60
CA ARG A 916 9.09 -63.00 15.55
C ARG A 916 9.70 -64.25 16.18
N TRP A 917 8.85 -65.24 16.46
CA TRP A 917 9.25 -66.54 17.02
C TRP A 917 8.57 -67.69 16.28
N PRO A 918 9.16 -68.89 16.26
CA PRO A 918 8.41 -70.08 15.88
C PRO A 918 7.25 -70.31 16.86
N ASN A 919 6.05 -70.61 16.36
CA ASN A 919 4.90 -70.96 17.18
C ASN A 919 4.56 -72.44 17.00
N ARG A 920 4.22 -73.12 18.10
CA ARG A 920 3.71 -74.50 18.10
C ARG A 920 2.24 -74.48 18.54
N TYR A 921 1.37 -75.18 17.82
CA TYR A 921 -0.07 -75.25 18.10
C TYR A 921 -0.56 -76.70 18.23
N SER A 922 -1.67 -76.91 18.96
CA SER A 922 -2.37 -78.21 19.07
C SER A 922 -3.89 -78.11 18.94
#